data_AF-A0A7Y2NY83-F1
#
_entry.id   AF-A0A7Y2NY83-F1
#
_cell.length_a   1.000
_cell.length_b   1.000
_cell.length_c   1.000
_cell.angle_alpha   90.00
_cell.angle_beta   90.00
_cell.angle_gamma   90.00
#
_symmetry.space_group_name_H-M   'P 1'
#
loop_
_entity.id
_entity.type
_entity.pdbx_description
1 polymer ?
#
loop_
_entity_poly.entity_id
_entity_poly.type
_entity_poly.pdbx_seq_one_letter_code
_entity_poly.pdbx_strand_id
1 'polypeptide(L)'
;GDVIGVLAGHLHDSHKEIYHAPYEWSEQAGRSRVGKLFVSPPLSVRDQANSPIQARGFSLLRLTGDELDARLFWYDSESGTFAPEPIATPGLQSARPGGVPRLRDLPGRVGAWLSSLPDRLWRLPSDKFGLERATVFAIAILLAFLTVVEVWKIPPKPDSADGEGDTAANQTAGPAQGSAAGSPFLSNFAKTVWAGLGGLAGIALIEDAFFEAAGFNAKSLYLVLFVVFFLSLLLLSAFLRGTAEALRGRIAAGRRPPAMGPKGNPLSYWAARFWVWVKSWREPALIFFDAAFNVVQGKNELRSVVWDERIRALHWSLLRTAQQLRETIDWHVRAAVKQANGQQQLHERDIRVNITLRSADEKRLFYIAWAGGSLARGFTERSVAYVAVESGEARWWKLAYSRTRLTSLQLTEEGTGKPAEAMTLLNALKVKQTDESVNNGDKLLVVGKRADGTDVTVSLRVDTGLTVSYLLERISSDSGFGPAAEVDIKDGMLVIEVEPKNDELAAELKIEKPNAAVALIGKFAKRKPDAIVLFENSDQEFPDVEGPLKLKEYYMVRPGRDYEAFVVLPVPWLRRGFGKDHRSAGIHISFKKAQYMDSIWPELDRVDGSPDYGRAKFLLDEKSMAPTKELAAVLNQSVKILAEVVQHFNDVVFTDHIRPRIPR
;
A
#
# COMPACT_ATOMS: atom_id res chain seq x y z
N GLY A 1 -28.75 37.61 -14.75
CA GLY A 1 -28.37 36.73 -15.87
C GLY A 1 -28.34 35.34 -15.32
N ASP A 2 -29.04 34.40 -15.96
CA ASP A 2 -29.14 33.03 -15.46
C ASP A 2 -27.82 32.31 -15.70
N VAL A 3 -27.25 31.72 -14.65
CA VAL A 3 -26.08 30.87 -14.79
C VAL A 3 -26.57 29.44 -15.04
N ILE A 4 -26.25 28.91 -16.21
CA ILE A 4 -26.58 27.53 -16.59
C ILE A 4 -25.30 26.70 -16.51
N GLY A 5 -25.30 25.69 -15.64
CA GLY A 5 -24.24 24.69 -15.55
C GLY A 5 -24.74 23.33 -16.02
N VAL A 6 -23.96 22.63 -16.85
CA VAL A 6 -24.22 21.23 -17.21
C VAL A 6 -23.17 20.37 -16.53
N LEU A 7 -23.61 19.42 -15.72
CA LEU A 7 -22.76 18.42 -15.08
C LEU A 7 -23.03 17.07 -15.73
N ALA A 8 -22.21 16.70 -16.72
CA ALA A 8 -22.32 15.42 -17.41
C ALA A 8 -21.48 14.35 -16.70
N GLY A 9 -22.08 13.18 -16.42
CA GLY A 9 -21.46 12.17 -15.57
C GLY A 9 -22.17 10.83 -15.50
N HIS A 10 -21.46 9.77 -15.11
CA HIS A 10 -22.10 8.50 -14.75
C HIS A 10 -22.78 8.65 -13.38
N LEU A 11 -24.09 8.40 -13.35
CA LEU A 11 -24.90 8.45 -12.14
C LEU A 11 -24.62 7.18 -11.31
N HIS A 12 -24.77 7.25 -9.99
CA HIS A 12 -24.28 6.20 -9.08
C HIS A 12 -25.18 4.95 -9.05
N ASP A 13 -26.46 5.10 -9.41
CA ASP A 13 -27.47 4.04 -9.32
C ASP A 13 -28.20 3.87 -10.65
N SER A 14 -28.09 2.68 -11.23
CA SER A 14 -28.75 2.31 -12.49
C SER A 14 -30.26 2.13 -12.35
N HIS A 15 -30.76 1.92 -11.13
CA HIS A 15 -32.19 1.78 -10.86
C HIS A 15 -32.86 3.12 -10.52
N LYS A 16 -32.09 4.21 -10.50
CA LYS A 16 -32.52 5.57 -10.18
C LYS A 16 -33.06 5.78 -8.76
N GLU A 17 -33.14 4.75 -7.93
CA GLU A 17 -33.85 4.74 -6.64
C GLU A 17 -33.32 5.83 -5.69
N ILE A 18 -32.00 6.00 -5.63
CA ILE A 18 -31.41 7.00 -4.74
C ILE A 18 -31.79 8.43 -5.13
N TYR A 19 -32.13 8.68 -6.40
CA TYR A 19 -32.53 9.97 -6.93
C TYR A 19 -34.00 10.33 -6.64
N HIS A 20 -34.74 9.42 -5.99
CA HIS A 20 -36.14 9.56 -5.59
C HIS A 20 -36.33 9.57 -4.07
N ALA A 21 -37.52 9.97 -3.60
CA ALA A 21 -37.86 9.89 -2.19
C ALA A 21 -37.72 8.44 -1.68
N PRO A 22 -37.24 8.21 -0.44
CA PRO A 22 -37.24 9.16 0.69
C PRO A 22 -35.87 9.80 1.01
N TYR A 23 -34.90 9.79 0.08
CA TYR A 23 -33.58 10.33 0.39
C TYR A 23 -33.62 11.85 0.52
N GLU A 24 -33.11 12.41 1.63
CA GLU A 24 -33.19 13.86 1.95
C GLU A 24 -32.64 14.77 0.83
N TRP A 25 -31.64 14.31 0.06
CA TRP A 25 -31.07 15.07 -1.05
C TRP A 25 -31.93 15.05 -2.32
N SER A 26 -32.86 14.09 -2.43
CA SER A 26 -33.85 14.02 -3.51
C SER A 26 -35.06 14.94 -3.25
N GLU A 27 -35.29 15.35 -2.00
CA GLU A 27 -36.40 16.22 -1.61
C GLU A 27 -36.14 17.68 -2.01
N GLN A 28 -37.21 18.39 -2.42
CA GLN A 28 -37.14 19.75 -2.95
C GLN A 28 -36.54 20.77 -1.95
N ALA A 29 -36.73 20.54 -0.64
CA ALA A 29 -36.14 21.34 0.44
C ALA A 29 -34.62 21.14 0.60
N GLY A 30 -34.08 19.99 0.15
CA GLY A 30 -32.66 19.69 0.12
C GLY A 30 -31.94 20.22 -1.13
N ARG A 31 -32.63 20.27 -2.28
CA ARG A 31 -32.08 20.66 -3.59
C ARG A 31 -31.79 22.15 -3.76
N SER A 32 -32.48 23.04 -3.06
CA SER A 32 -32.51 24.48 -3.36
C SER A 32 -31.48 25.34 -2.63
N ARG A 33 -30.56 24.77 -1.83
CA ARG A 33 -29.56 25.56 -1.08
C ARG A 33 -28.20 25.59 -1.78
N VAL A 34 -27.82 26.76 -2.31
CA VAL A 34 -26.51 27.03 -2.91
C VAL A 34 -25.34 26.64 -1.99
N GLY A 35 -25.48 26.85 -0.66
CA GLY A 35 -24.47 26.46 0.33
C GLY A 35 -24.36 24.96 0.63
N LYS A 36 -25.26 24.13 0.10
CA LYS A 36 -25.23 22.67 0.19
C LYS A 36 -25.03 22.01 -1.18
N LEU A 37 -24.55 22.77 -2.17
CA LEU A 37 -24.27 22.29 -3.50
C LEU A 37 -23.15 21.24 -3.43
N PHE A 38 -23.52 19.98 -3.22
CA PHE A 38 -22.64 18.85 -3.50
C PHE A 38 -22.51 18.79 -5.03
N VAL A 39 -21.60 19.60 -5.57
CA VAL A 39 -21.04 19.36 -6.90
C VAL A 39 -20.14 18.13 -6.73
N SER A 40 -20.75 16.96 -6.64
CA SER A 40 -19.98 15.72 -6.78
C SER A 40 -19.59 15.67 -8.25
N PRO A 41 -18.30 15.87 -8.62
CA PRO A 41 -17.87 15.47 -9.94
C PRO A 41 -18.22 13.98 -10.08
N PRO A 42 -18.66 13.53 -11.26
CA PRO A 42 -18.93 12.13 -11.51
C PRO A 42 -17.62 11.35 -11.42
N LEU A 43 -17.26 10.96 -10.21
CA LEU A 43 -16.19 10.03 -9.93
C LEU A 43 -16.74 8.63 -10.18
N SER A 44 -16.40 8.12 -11.35
CA SER A 44 -16.61 6.74 -11.76
C SER A 44 -15.83 5.80 -10.85
N VAL A 45 -16.47 4.95 -10.03
CA VAL A 45 -15.83 3.70 -9.60
C VAL A 45 -16.82 2.60 -9.23
N ARG A 46 -16.48 1.40 -9.72
CA ARG A 46 -16.62 0.08 -9.09
C ARG A 46 -17.93 -0.68 -9.20
N ASP A 47 -19.08 -0.09 -8.88
CA ASP A 47 -20.29 -0.91 -8.66
C ASP A 47 -21.16 -1.13 -9.91
N GLN A 48 -20.82 -0.54 -11.06
CA GLN A 48 -21.55 -0.72 -12.32
C GLN A 48 -20.83 -1.57 -13.36
N ALA A 49 -19.59 -2.02 -13.12
CA ALA A 49 -18.84 -2.82 -14.10
C ALA A 49 -19.58 -4.12 -14.50
N ASN A 50 -20.44 -4.63 -13.60
CA ASN A 50 -21.21 -5.85 -13.79
C ASN A 50 -22.73 -5.60 -13.86
N SER A 51 -23.20 -4.35 -13.85
CA SER A 51 -24.63 -4.05 -14.02
C SER A 51 -24.99 -4.09 -15.52
N PRO A 52 -26.03 -4.83 -15.94
CA PRO A 52 -26.49 -4.80 -17.33
C PRO A 52 -27.07 -3.43 -17.72
N ILE A 53 -27.41 -2.58 -16.74
CA ILE A 53 -27.95 -1.23 -16.93
C ILE A 53 -26.89 -0.23 -16.49
N GLN A 54 -26.40 0.60 -17.41
CA GLN A 54 -25.49 1.70 -17.08
C GLN A 54 -26.29 2.98 -16.85
N ALA A 55 -26.03 3.64 -15.71
CA ALA A 55 -26.69 4.87 -15.33
C ALA A 55 -26.06 6.07 -16.08
N ARG A 56 -26.40 6.22 -17.36
CA ARG A 56 -25.90 7.32 -18.20
C ARG A 56 -26.85 8.52 -18.10
N GLY A 57 -26.35 9.69 -17.74
CA GLY A 57 -27.17 10.88 -17.55
C GLY A 57 -26.36 12.17 -17.39
N PHE A 58 -27.05 13.29 -17.18
CA PHE A 58 -26.43 14.55 -16.76
C PHE A 58 -27.39 15.36 -15.89
N SER A 59 -26.86 16.27 -15.07
CA SER A 59 -27.66 17.24 -14.32
C SER A 59 -27.52 18.62 -14.96
N LEU A 60 -28.65 19.23 -15.30
CA LEU A 60 -28.75 20.62 -15.74
C LEU A 60 -29.10 21.48 -14.53
N LEU A 61 -28.20 22.39 -14.18
CA LEU A 61 -28.37 23.36 -13.10
C LEU A 61 -28.64 24.73 -13.70
N ARG A 62 -29.72 25.38 -13.27
CA ARG A 62 -30.05 26.77 -13.60
C ARG A 62 -30.15 27.58 -12.31
N LEU A 63 -29.30 28.59 -12.18
CA LEU A 63 -29.35 29.54 -11.08
C LEU A 63 -30.04 30.81 -11.55
N THR A 64 -31.21 31.10 -10.97
CA THR A 64 -32.02 32.30 -11.25
C THR A 64 -32.14 33.10 -9.96
N GLY A 65 -31.26 34.08 -9.75
CA GLY A 65 -31.14 34.77 -8.46
C GLY A 65 -30.56 33.83 -7.40
N ASP A 66 -31.25 33.70 -6.27
CA ASP A 66 -30.89 32.77 -5.19
C ASP A 66 -31.56 31.38 -5.33
N GLU A 67 -32.36 31.19 -6.39
CA GLU A 67 -33.05 29.93 -6.68
C GLU A 67 -32.21 29.05 -7.61
N LEU A 68 -31.93 27.83 -7.16
CA LEU A 68 -31.28 26.78 -7.96
C LEU A 68 -32.34 25.76 -8.44
N ASP A 69 -32.57 25.70 -9.75
CA ASP A 69 -33.31 24.62 -10.42
C ASP A 69 -32.32 23.56 -10.89
N ALA A 70 -32.55 22.30 -10.52
CA ALA A 70 -31.70 21.16 -10.89
C ALA A 70 -32.56 20.08 -11.55
N ARG A 71 -32.31 19.83 -12.84
CA ARG A 71 -33.03 18.81 -13.63
C ARG A 71 -32.07 17.70 -14.04
N LEU A 72 -32.44 16.46 -13.72
CA LEU A 72 -31.70 15.28 -14.17
C LEU A 72 -32.22 14.87 -15.55
N PHE A 73 -31.30 14.52 -16.44
CA PHE A 73 -31.55 13.96 -17.74
C PHE A 73 -30.94 12.56 -17.80
N TRP A 74 -31.71 11.58 -18.25
CA TRP A 74 -31.27 10.20 -18.38
C TRP A 74 -31.13 9.83 -19.84
N TYR A 75 -30.07 9.11 -20.17
CA TYR A 75 -29.89 8.53 -21.49
C TYR A 75 -30.83 7.33 -21.65
N ASP A 76 -31.73 7.42 -22.60
CA ASP A 76 -32.56 6.31 -23.02
C ASP A 76 -31.88 5.59 -24.20
N SER A 77 -31.53 4.32 -24.00
CA SER A 77 -30.85 3.52 -25.04
C SER A 77 -31.76 3.16 -26.21
N GLU A 78 -33.08 3.13 -26.02
CA GLU A 78 -34.03 2.79 -27.09
C GLU A 78 -34.22 3.97 -28.05
N SER A 79 -34.38 5.18 -27.52
CA SER A 79 -34.51 6.39 -28.34
C SER A 79 -33.15 7.03 -28.72
N GLY A 80 -32.06 6.69 -28.03
CA GLY A 80 -30.76 7.32 -28.19
C GLY A 80 -30.72 8.79 -27.72
N THR A 81 -31.71 9.24 -26.96
CA THR A 81 -31.85 10.64 -26.52
C THR A 81 -31.76 10.77 -25.00
N PHE A 82 -31.49 11.99 -24.53
CA PHE A 82 -31.56 12.32 -23.11
C PHE A 82 -32.95 12.87 -22.77
N ALA A 83 -33.74 12.10 -22.02
CA ALA A 83 -35.05 12.53 -21.55
C ALA A 83 -34.93 13.17 -20.16
N PRO A 84 -35.59 14.32 -19.91
CA PRO A 84 -35.66 14.87 -18.56
C PRO A 84 -36.42 13.90 -17.67
N GLU A 85 -35.94 13.70 -16.44
CA GLU A 85 -36.66 12.92 -15.45
C GLU A 85 -38.03 13.58 -15.19
N PRO A 86 -39.15 12.83 -15.31
CA PRO A 86 -40.47 13.39 -15.06
C PRO A 86 -40.51 13.94 -13.63
N ILE A 87 -40.70 15.25 -13.51
CA ILE A 87 -40.91 15.90 -12.21
C ILE A 87 -42.20 15.29 -11.67
N ALA A 88 -42.10 14.45 -10.64
CA ALA A 88 -43.26 13.90 -9.96
C ALA A 88 -44.10 15.10 -9.46
N THR A 89 -45.20 15.38 -10.15
CA THR A 89 -46.07 16.49 -9.81
C THR A 89 -46.56 16.27 -8.37
N PRO A 90 -46.32 17.20 -7.43
CA PRO A 90 -46.62 16.98 -6.00
C PRO A 90 -48.11 16.74 -5.65
N GLY A 91 -49.01 16.61 -6.62
CA GLY A 91 -50.46 16.55 -6.43
C GLY A 91 -51.17 15.28 -6.89
N LEU A 92 -50.45 14.26 -7.40
CA LEU A 92 -51.07 13.00 -7.85
C LEU A 92 -50.37 11.79 -7.22
N GLN A 93 -50.39 11.72 -5.88
CA GLN A 93 -50.43 10.43 -5.21
C GLN A 93 -51.82 9.84 -5.47
N SER A 94 -51.94 9.16 -6.61
CA SER A 94 -53.05 8.28 -6.90
C SER A 94 -53.25 7.30 -5.75
N ALA A 95 -54.52 7.13 -5.39
CA ALA A 95 -54.99 6.28 -4.32
C ALA A 95 -54.28 4.93 -4.31
N ARG A 96 -53.55 4.64 -3.23
CA ARG A 96 -53.14 3.27 -2.90
C ARG A 96 -54.41 2.45 -2.64
N PRO A 97 -54.71 1.42 -3.44
CA PRO A 97 -55.71 0.43 -3.06
C PRO A 97 -55.09 -0.45 -1.98
N GLY A 98 -55.76 -0.55 -0.83
CA GLY A 98 -55.40 -1.47 0.24
C GLY A 98 -54.42 -0.89 1.25
N GLY A 99 -54.96 -0.46 2.39
CA GLY A 99 -54.17 -0.13 3.57
C GLY A 99 -53.29 -1.31 3.96
N VAL A 100 -51.98 -1.15 3.81
CA VAL A 100 -51.00 -2.07 4.39
C VAL A 100 -51.21 -2.04 5.91
N PRO A 101 -51.47 -3.17 6.57
CA PRO A 101 -51.70 -3.20 8.00
C PRO A 101 -50.51 -2.56 8.71
N ARG A 102 -50.79 -1.65 9.64
CA ARG A 102 -49.76 -0.97 10.43
C ARG A 102 -48.93 -2.04 11.13
N LEU A 103 -47.59 -1.94 11.01
CA LEU A 103 -46.62 -2.85 11.63
C LEU A 103 -46.80 -3.00 13.16
N ARG A 104 -47.57 -2.10 13.78
CA ARG A 104 -47.91 -2.08 15.20
C ARG A 104 -48.92 -3.17 15.60
N ASP A 105 -49.68 -3.74 14.65
CA ASP A 105 -50.71 -4.76 14.91
C ASP A 105 -50.24 -6.20 14.58
N LEU A 106 -49.11 -6.35 13.87
CA LEU A 106 -48.49 -7.65 13.57
C LEU A 106 -48.07 -8.48 14.80
N PRO A 107 -47.49 -7.92 15.89
CA PRO A 107 -47.01 -8.76 17.00
C PRO A 107 -48.14 -9.46 17.75
N GLY A 108 -49.36 -8.90 17.75
CA GLY A 108 -50.52 -9.52 18.42
C GLY A 108 -51.05 -10.75 17.69
N ARG A 109 -51.21 -10.68 16.36
CA ARG A 109 -51.76 -11.80 15.57
C ARG A 109 -50.73 -12.89 15.31
N VAL A 110 -49.48 -12.52 15.02
CA VAL A 110 -48.40 -13.50 14.83
C VAL A 110 -48.01 -14.12 16.18
N GLY A 111 -47.97 -13.33 17.25
CA GLY A 111 -47.72 -13.83 18.60
C GLY A 111 -48.79 -14.80 19.10
N ALA A 112 -50.07 -14.50 18.90
CA ALA A 112 -51.17 -15.41 19.25
C ALA A 112 -51.21 -16.68 18.38
N TRP A 113 -50.81 -16.58 17.11
CA TRP A 113 -50.68 -17.74 16.22
C TRP A 113 -49.48 -18.62 16.61
N LEU A 114 -48.33 -18.04 16.91
CA LEU A 114 -47.11 -18.75 17.37
C LEU A 114 -47.27 -19.35 18.77
N SER A 115 -47.97 -18.68 19.69
CA SER A 115 -48.20 -19.21 21.04
C SER A 115 -49.25 -20.32 21.09
N SER A 116 -50.20 -20.35 20.14
CA SER A 116 -51.17 -21.43 20.00
C SER A 116 -50.71 -22.59 19.11
N LEU A 117 -49.56 -22.46 18.45
CA LEU A 117 -48.96 -23.48 17.60
C LEU A 117 -48.57 -24.76 18.36
N PRO A 118 -47.92 -24.71 19.54
CA PRO A 118 -47.65 -25.89 20.36
C PRO A 118 -48.94 -26.61 20.72
N ASP A 119 -49.94 -25.87 21.21
CA ASP A 119 -51.25 -26.42 21.55
C ASP A 119 -51.96 -27.04 20.35
N ARG A 120 -51.90 -26.42 19.17
CA ARG A 120 -52.52 -26.96 17.94
C ARG A 120 -51.79 -28.15 17.35
N LEU A 121 -50.45 -28.16 17.42
CA LEU A 121 -49.62 -29.29 16.98
C LEU A 121 -49.75 -30.49 17.94
N TRP A 122 -50.01 -30.24 19.23
CA TRP A 122 -50.10 -31.28 20.25
C TRP A 122 -51.52 -31.77 20.55
N ARG A 123 -52.59 -31.01 20.22
CA ARG A 123 -54.00 -31.38 20.45
C ARG A 123 -54.65 -32.25 19.35
N LEU A 124 -53.89 -33.01 18.59
CA LEU A 124 -54.45 -34.08 17.76
C LEU A 124 -54.66 -35.33 18.63
N PRO A 125 -55.86 -35.95 18.65
CA PRO A 125 -56.23 -37.01 19.60
C PRO A 125 -55.12 -38.08 19.69
N SER A 126 -54.68 -38.31 20.93
CA SER A 126 -53.34 -38.78 21.30
C SER A 126 -53.22 -40.29 21.49
N ASP A 127 -54.26 -41.05 21.17
CA ASP A 127 -54.41 -42.34 21.84
C ASP A 127 -53.73 -43.48 21.06
N LYS A 128 -53.28 -43.24 19.80
CA LYS A 128 -52.77 -44.28 18.89
C LYS A 128 -51.61 -43.91 17.95
N PHE A 129 -51.01 -42.72 18.05
CA PHE A 129 -50.11 -42.19 17.00
C PHE A 129 -48.75 -41.65 17.47
N GLY A 130 -48.19 -42.19 18.56
CA GLY A 130 -46.98 -41.65 19.18
C GLY A 130 -45.70 -41.83 18.35
N LEU A 131 -45.52 -42.99 17.74
CA LEU A 131 -44.27 -43.36 17.05
C LEU A 131 -44.20 -42.76 15.64
N GLU A 132 -45.32 -42.76 14.93
CA GLU A 132 -45.51 -42.15 13.61
C GLU A 132 -45.13 -40.67 13.63
N ARG A 133 -45.67 -39.93 14.62
CA ARG A 133 -45.42 -38.49 14.80
C ARG A 133 -43.98 -38.20 15.18
N ALA A 134 -43.41 -39.00 16.10
CA ALA A 134 -42.01 -38.87 16.49
C ALA A 134 -41.07 -39.09 15.28
N THR A 135 -41.42 -40.02 14.39
CA THR A 135 -40.64 -40.30 13.18
C THR A 135 -40.69 -39.14 12.19
N VAL A 136 -41.88 -38.60 11.88
CA VAL A 136 -42.02 -37.42 10.99
C VAL A 136 -41.29 -36.21 11.57
N PHE A 137 -41.37 -36.01 12.89
CA PHE A 137 -40.64 -34.96 13.60
C PHE A 137 -39.12 -35.14 13.48
N ALA A 138 -38.60 -36.35 13.72
CA ALA A 138 -37.18 -36.67 13.62
C ALA A 138 -36.64 -36.48 12.20
N ILE A 139 -37.41 -36.85 11.17
CA ILE A 139 -37.05 -36.63 9.76
C ILE A 139 -37.04 -35.13 9.45
N ALA A 140 -38.06 -34.38 9.89
CA ALA A 140 -38.14 -32.93 9.67
C ALA A 140 -36.98 -32.17 10.31
N ILE A 141 -36.63 -32.46 11.57
CA ILE A 141 -35.52 -31.80 12.25
C ILE A 141 -34.16 -32.17 11.65
N LEU A 142 -33.95 -33.45 11.29
CA LEU A 142 -32.70 -33.91 10.69
C LEU A 142 -32.47 -33.24 9.34
N LEU A 143 -33.49 -33.19 8.48
CA LEU A 143 -33.36 -32.56 7.16
C LEU A 143 -33.23 -31.05 7.27
N ALA A 144 -33.95 -30.40 8.17
CA ALA A 144 -33.76 -28.98 8.45
C ALA A 144 -32.32 -28.69 8.88
N PHE A 145 -31.77 -29.52 9.78
CA PHE A 145 -30.37 -29.41 10.23
C PHE A 145 -29.38 -29.62 9.09
N LEU A 146 -29.51 -30.70 8.32
CA LEU A 146 -28.63 -30.99 7.18
C LEU A 146 -28.70 -29.89 6.11
N THR A 147 -29.88 -29.31 5.88
CA THR A 147 -30.06 -28.21 4.94
C THR A 147 -29.34 -26.96 5.41
N VAL A 148 -29.42 -26.63 6.71
CA VAL A 148 -28.61 -25.55 7.28
C VAL A 148 -27.13 -25.88 7.12
N VAL A 149 -26.66 -27.07 7.47
CA VAL A 149 -25.24 -27.43 7.29
C VAL A 149 -24.77 -27.28 5.83
N GLU A 150 -25.58 -27.72 4.86
CA GLU A 150 -25.23 -27.68 3.43
C GLU A 150 -25.22 -26.25 2.86
N VAL A 151 -26.21 -25.43 3.20
CA VAL A 151 -26.24 -23.99 2.85
C VAL A 151 -25.04 -23.25 3.43
N TRP A 152 -24.50 -23.77 4.53
CA TRP A 152 -23.42 -23.15 5.31
C TRP A 152 -22.04 -23.72 5.04
N LYS A 153 -21.88 -24.68 4.11
CA LYS A 153 -20.56 -25.07 3.64
C LYS A 153 -19.85 -23.83 3.10
N ILE A 154 -18.73 -23.48 3.74
CA ILE A 154 -17.86 -22.41 3.30
C ILE A 154 -17.49 -22.74 1.86
N PRO A 155 -17.77 -21.86 0.88
CA PRO A 155 -17.37 -22.13 -0.49
C PRO A 155 -15.87 -22.44 -0.48
N PRO A 156 -15.42 -23.51 -1.16
CA PRO A 156 -14.00 -23.82 -1.24
C PRO A 156 -13.28 -22.55 -1.66
N LYS A 157 -12.15 -22.26 -1.01
CA LYS A 157 -11.31 -21.11 -1.35
C LYS A 157 -11.16 -21.15 -2.87
N PRO A 158 -11.54 -20.09 -3.62
CA PRO A 158 -11.28 -20.09 -5.05
C PRO A 158 -9.79 -20.36 -5.17
N ASP A 159 -9.44 -21.47 -5.82
CA ASP A 159 -8.04 -21.82 -6.06
C ASP A 159 -7.41 -20.55 -6.58
N SER A 160 -6.37 -20.10 -5.87
CA SER A 160 -5.69 -18.85 -6.15
C SER A 160 -5.54 -18.77 -7.66
N ALA A 161 -6.01 -17.67 -8.26
CA ALA A 161 -5.76 -17.39 -9.65
C ALA A 161 -4.25 -17.10 -9.81
N ASP A 162 -3.45 -18.14 -9.63
CA ASP A 162 -2.09 -18.28 -10.12
C ASP A 162 -2.23 -18.55 -11.62
N GLY A 163 -2.83 -17.58 -12.32
CA GLY A 163 -2.75 -17.43 -13.75
C GLY A 163 -1.38 -16.86 -14.06
N GLU A 164 -0.35 -17.66 -13.83
CA GLU A 164 0.92 -17.50 -14.52
C GLU A 164 0.63 -17.91 -15.97
N GLY A 165 0.63 -16.93 -16.86
CA GLY A 165 0.50 -17.20 -18.27
C GLY A 165 1.72 -17.99 -18.73
N ASP A 166 1.51 -19.22 -19.20
CA ASP A 166 2.05 -19.61 -20.49
C ASP A 166 1.44 -20.90 -21.07
N THR A 167 1.27 -20.83 -22.39
CA THR A 167 1.07 -21.90 -23.38
C THR A 167 -0.26 -22.67 -23.49
N ALA A 168 -0.84 -22.48 -24.67
CA ALA A 168 -1.93 -23.22 -25.26
C ALA A 168 -1.63 -24.71 -25.45
N ALA A 169 -2.60 -25.58 -25.14
CA ALA A 169 -2.94 -26.77 -25.93
C ALA A 169 -4.24 -27.42 -25.45
N ASN A 170 -5.19 -27.56 -26.39
CA ASN A 170 -6.28 -28.54 -26.47
C ASN A 170 -6.86 -29.12 -25.17
N GLN A 171 -8.05 -28.64 -24.80
CA GLN A 171 -9.06 -29.51 -24.19
C GLN A 171 -10.42 -29.36 -24.89
N THR A 172 -10.85 -30.51 -25.39
CA THR A 172 -12.09 -30.84 -26.10
C THR A 172 -13.32 -30.54 -25.26
N ALA A 173 -14.32 -29.93 -25.90
CA ALA A 173 -15.59 -29.51 -25.33
C ALA A 173 -16.41 -30.68 -24.75
N GLY A 174 -16.63 -30.65 -23.43
CA GLY A 174 -17.82 -31.21 -22.78
C GLY A 174 -18.83 -30.09 -22.50
N PRO A 175 -20.14 -30.39 -22.39
CA PRO A 175 -21.16 -29.36 -22.25
C PRO A 175 -20.98 -28.66 -20.89
N ALA A 176 -20.60 -27.39 -20.97
CA ALA A 176 -20.44 -26.51 -19.82
C ALA A 176 -21.77 -26.40 -19.07
N GLN A 177 -21.78 -26.91 -17.83
CA GLN A 177 -22.64 -26.34 -16.80
C GLN A 177 -22.19 -24.89 -16.60
N GLY A 178 -22.87 -23.97 -17.28
CA GLY A 178 -22.66 -22.54 -17.09
C GLY A 178 -22.92 -22.21 -15.63
N SER A 179 -21.84 -21.93 -14.90
CA SER A 179 -21.86 -21.19 -13.63
C SER A 179 -22.36 -19.78 -13.92
N ALA A 180 -23.67 -19.65 -14.15
CA ALA A 180 -24.33 -18.38 -14.03
C ALA A 180 -24.04 -17.89 -12.62
N ALA A 181 -23.38 -16.75 -12.50
CA ALA A 181 -23.27 -15.95 -11.28
C ALA A 181 -24.64 -15.39 -10.88
N GLY A 182 -25.65 -16.26 -10.84
CA GLY A 182 -26.98 -15.99 -10.38
C GLY A 182 -26.90 -15.70 -8.89
N SER A 183 -27.54 -14.60 -8.49
CA SER A 183 -27.77 -14.17 -7.12
C SER A 183 -27.55 -15.27 -6.07
N PRO A 184 -26.78 -15.03 -4.98
CA PRO A 184 -26.57 -16.01 -3.92
C PRO A 184 -27.88 -16.53 -3.31
N PHE A 185 -28.99 -15.79 -3.46
CA PHE A 185 -30.32 -16.27 -3.14
C PHE A 185 -30.76 -17.42 -4.05
N LEU A 186 -30.55 -17.38 -5.35
CA LEU A 186 -30.96 -18.44 -6.29
C LEU A 186 -30.24 -19.76 -6.00
N SER A 187 -28.93 -19.76 -5.72
CA SER A 187 -28.19 -21.01 -5.49
C SER A 187 -28.53 -21.65 -4.14
N ASN A 188 -28.61 -20.85 -3.07
CA ASN A 188 -28.84 -21.36 -1.72
C ASN A 188 -30.32 -21.66 -1.47
N PHE A 189 -31.22 -20.86 -2.05
CA PHE A 189 -32.65 -21.16 -2.06
C PHE A 189 -32.94 -22.43 -2.84
N ALA A 190 -32.38 -22.60 -4.04
CA ALA A 190 -32.57 -23.82 -4.82
C ALA A 190 -32.10 -25.05 -4.04
N LYS A 191 -30.92 -25.02 -3.43
CA LYS A 191 -30.44 -26.11 -2.55
C LYS A 191 -31.40 -26.41 -1.40
N THR A 192 -31.93 -25.36 -0.76
CA THR A 192 -32.92 -25.49 0.32
C THR A 192 -34.22 -26.12 -0.16
N VAL A 193 -34.73 -25.71 -1.34
CA VAL A 193 -35.94 -26.29 -1.95
C VAL A 193 -35.70 -27.75 -2.32
N TRP A 194 -34.55 -28.08 -2.94
CA TRP A 194 -34.19 -29.45 -3.30
C TRP A 194 -34.06 -30.36 -2.08
N ALA A 195 -33.46 -29.88 -0.98
CA ALA A 195 -33.39 -30.64 0.27
C ALA A 195 -34.77 -30.87 0.90
N GLY A 196 -35.64 -29.84 0.89
CA GLY A 196 -37.03 -29.97 1.33
C GLY A 196 -37.83 -30.98 0.50
N LEU A 197 -37.66 -30.96 -0.83
CA LEU A 197 -38.26 -31.92 -1.76
C LEU A 197 -37.72 -33.34 -1.56
N GLY A 198 -36.42 -33.49 -1.28
CA GLY A 198 -35.79 -34.79 -0.98
C GLY A 198 -36.40 -35.46 0.26
N GLY A 199 -36.72 -34.68 1.29
CA GLY A 199 -37.44 -35.21 2.46
C GLY A 199 -38.89 -35.58 2.19
N LEU A 200 -39.56 -34.82 1.32
CA LEU A 200 -40.90 -35.15 0.83
C LEU A 200 -40.90 -36.48 0.07
N ALA A 201 -39.88 -36.76 -0.75
CA ALA A 201 -39.71 -38.04 -1.42
C ALA A 201 -39.44 -39.18 -0.41
N GLY A 202 -38.61 -38.92 0.60
CA GLY A 202 -38.36 -39.88 1.69
C GLY A 202 -39.63 -40.25 2.47
N ILE A 203 -40.51 -39.27 2.71
CA ILE A 203 -41.80 -39.53 3.37
C ILE A 203 -42.77 -40.26 2.44
N ALA A 204 -42.83 -39.90 1.17
CA ALA A 204 -43.68 -40.57 0.19
C ALA A 204 -43.34 -42.07 0.07
N LEU A 205 -42.06 -42.46 0.19
CA LEU A 205 -41.65 -43.87 0.20
C LEU A 205 -42.09 -44.66 1.45
N ILE A 206 -42.34 -43.97 2.57
CA ILE A 206 -42.80 -44.57 3.83
C ILE A 206 -44.34 -44.54 3.94
N GLU A 207 -44.99 -43.65 3.18
CA GLU A 207 -46.41 -43.33 3.26
C GLU A 207 -47.33 -44.50 2.89
N ASP A 208 -47.01 -45.20 1.80
CA ASP A 208 -47.83 -46.31 1.26
C ASP A 208 -47.86 -47.54 2.18
N ALA A 209 -46.90 -47.69 3.11
CA ALA A 209 -46.83 -48.85 3.99
C ALA A 209 -47.31 -48.59 5.42
N PHE A 210 -47.20 -47.34 5.92
CA PHE A 210 -47.34 -47.06 7.35
C PHE A 210 -48.36 -45.96 7.68
N PHE A 211 -48.55 -44.97 6.80
CA PHE A 211 -49.35 -43.77 7.12
C PHE A 211 -50.77 -43.78 6.54
N GLU A 212 -51.02 -44.49 5.42
CA GLU A 212 -52.39 -44.67 4.90
C GLU A 212 -53.31 -45.34 5.92
N ALA A 213 -52.82 -46.37 6.63
CA ALA A 213 -53.59 -47.07 7.67
C ALA A 213 -53.98 -46.18 8.86
N ALA A 214 -53.27 -45.07 9.06
CA ALA A 214 -53.47 -44.13 10.15
C ALA A 214 -54.43 -42.97 9.81
N GLY A 215 -54.84 -42.82 8.54
CA GLY A 215 -55.64 -41.67 8.08
C GLY A 215 -54.96 -40.31 8.31
N PHE A 216 -53.63 -40.30 8.38
CA PHE A 216 -52.83 -39.17 8.82
C PHE A 216 -52.10 -38.52 7.63
N ASN A 217 -52.31 -37.22 7.40
CA ASN A 217 -51.63 -36.47 6.34
C ASN A 217 -50.18 -36.10 6.76
N ALA A 218 -49.28 -37.06 6.62
CA ALA A 218 -47.88 -36.94 7.00
C ALA A 218 -47.12 -35.88 6.20
N LYS A 219 -47.43 -35.70 4.90
CA LYS A 219 -46.79 -34.69 4.04
C LYS A 219 -47.01 -33.28 4.55
N SER A 220 -48.25 -32.93 4.89
CA SER A 220 -48.57 -31.58 5.38
C SER A 220 -47.94 -31.30 6.74
N LEU A 221 -47.96 -32.28 7.66
CA LEU A 221 -47.28 -32.11 8.95
C LEU A 221 -45.77 -31.96 8.76
N TYR A 222 -45.14 -32.81 7.94
CA TYR A 222 -43.71 -32.72 7.65
C TYR A 222 -43.32 -31.36 7.09
N LEU A 223 -44.03 -30.87 6.08
CA LEU A 223 -43.68 -29.61 5.43
C LEU A 223 -43.72 -28.44 6.43
N VAL A 224 -44.77 -28.40 7.27
CA VAL A 224 -44.87 -27.39 8.34
C VAL A 224 -43.73 -27.52 9.34
N LEU A 225 -43.46 -28.74 9.84
CA LEU A 225 -42.38 -28.98 10.80
C LEU A 225 -41.01 -28.68 10.21
N PHE A 226 -40.73 -29.07 8.97
CA PHE A 226 -39.49 -28.78 8.27
C PHE A 226 -39.25 -27.28 8.17
N VAL A 227 -40.24 -26.51 7.72
CA VAL A 227 -40.13 -25.04 7.61
C VAL A 227 -39.89 -24.41 8.99
N VAL A 228 -40.63 -24.85 10.02
CA VAL A 228 -40.48 -24.34 11.39
C VAL A 228 -39.09 -24.66 11.95
N PHE A 229 -38.62 -25.90 11.83
CA PHE A 229 -37.28 -26.29 12.29
C PHE A 229 -36.19 -25.60 11.50
N PHE A 230 -36.32 -25.53 10.18
CA PHE A 230 -35.34 -24.85 9.34
C PHE A 230 -35.20 -23.39 9.71
N LEU A 231 -36.31 -22.64 9.84
CA LEU A 231 -36.27 -21.24 10.26
C LEU A 231 -35.74 -21.10 11.70
N SER A 232 -36.12 -21.98 12.61
CA SER A 232 -35.65 -21.95 14.00
C SER A 232 -34.14 -22.21 14.10
N LEU A 233 -33.63 -23.20 13.37
CA LEU A 233 -32.20 -23.52 13.30
C LEU A 233 -31.42 -22.40 12.60
N LEU A 234 -31.96 -21.81 11.54
CA LEU A 234 -31.36 -20.68 10.84
C LEU A 234 -31.25 -19.46 11.76
N LEU A 235 -32.34 -19.10 12.47
CA LEU A 235 -32.35 -17.99 13.42
C LEU A 235 -31.45 -18.25 14.63
N LEU A 236 -31.43 -19.48 15.15
CA LEU A 236 -30.52 -19.87 16.23
C LEU A 236 -29.06 -19.77 15.78
N SER A 237 -28.74 -20.25 14.59
CA SER A 237 -27.40 -20.12 13.99
C SER A 237 -27.02 -18.65 13.80
N ALA A 238 -27.94 -17.83 13.28
CA ALA A 238 -27.76 -16.39 13.11
C ALA A 238 -27.48 -15.70 14.45
N PHE A 239 -28.25 -16.06 15.48
CA PHE A 239 -28.09 -15.54 16.83
C PHE A 239 -26.75 -15.96 17.45
N LEU A 240 -26.41 -17.24 17.42
CA LEU A 240 -25.15 -17.75 17.97
C LEU A 240 -23.94 -17.11 17.28
N ARG A 241 -23.98 -17.01 15.95
CA ARG A 241 -22.91 -16.42 15.15
C ARG A 241 -22.80 -14.91 15.34
N GLY A 242 -23.92 -14.20 15.32
CA GLY A 242 -23.98 -12.78 15.64
C GLY A 242 -23.43 -12.51 17.04
N THR A 243 -23.75 -13.35 18.01
CA THR A 243 -23.26 -13.23 19.40
C THR A 243 -21.75 -13.48 19.47
N ALA A 244 -21.25 -14.52 18.81
CA ALA A 244 -19.83 -14.83 18.75
C ALA A 244 -19.02 -13.68 18.13
N GLU A 245 -19.48 -13.11 17.00
CA GLU A 245 -18.81 -11.98 16.34
C GLU A 245 -18.93 -10.68 17.14
N ALA A 246 -20.07 -10.43 17.79
CA ALA A 246 -20.25 -9.27 18.67
C ALA A 246 -19.34 -9.34 19.91
N LEU A 247 -19.22 -10.51 20.53
CA LEU A 247 -18.28 -10.75 21.63
C LEU A 247 -16.84 -10.59 21.17
N ARG A 248 -16.49 -11.16 20.02
CA ARG A 248 -15.16 -11.00 19.41
C ARG A 248 -14.83 -9.52 19.18
N GLY A 249 -15.78 -8.79 18.59
CA GLY A 249 -15.61 -7.37 18.34
C GLY A 249 -15.50 -6.53 19.60
N ARG A 250 -16.24 -6.90 20.65
CA ARG A 250 -16.12 -6.28 21.96
C ARG A 250 -14.72 -6.48 22.56
N ILE A 251 -14.17 -7.69 22.46
CA ILE A 251 -12.83 -8.01 22.98
C ILE A 251 -11.75 -7.22 22.21
N ALA A 252 -11.86 -7.18 20.88
CA ALA A 252 -10.89 -6.48 20.02
C ALA A 252 -10.98 -4.94 20.15
N ALA A 253 -12.14 -4.38 20.51
CA ALA A 253 -12.33 -2.93 20.53
C ALA A 253 -11.55 -2.17 21.62
N GLY A 254 -10.84 -2.85 22.54
CA GLY A 254 -9.84 -2.25 23.44
C GLY A 254 -10.29 -0.93 24.08
N ARG A 255 -11.41 -0.92 24.80
CA ARG A 255 -11.93 0.33 25.38
C ARG A 255 -11.31 0.63 26.74
N ARG A 256 -10.62 1.77 26.84
CA ARG A 256 -10.17 2.30 28.13
C ARG A 256 -11.35 3.02 28.82
N PRO A 257 -11.70 2.66 30.07
CA PRO A 257 -12.71 3.41 30.81
C PRO A 257 -12.22 4.85 31.02
N PRO A 258 -13.13 5.84 31.12
CA PRO A 258 -12.73 7.20 31.45
C PRO A 258 -11.91 7.20 32.74
N ALA A 259 -10.78 7.92 32.72
CA ALA A 259 -9.95 8.11 33.90
C ALA A 259 -10.72 8.95 34.93
N MET A 260 -10.67 8.55 36.20
CA MET A 260 -11.23 9.38 37.27
C MET A 260 -10.35 10.62 37.43
N GLY A 261 -10.89 11.79 37.14
CA GLY A 261 -10.18 13.05 37.38
C GLY A 261 -9.96 13.28 38.88
N PRO A 262 -8.88 13.99 39.28
CA PRO A 262 -8.46 14.12 40.68
C PRO A 262 -9.46 14.84 41.61
N LYS A 263 -10.50 15.48 41.07
CA LYS A 263 -11.55 16.17 41.83
C LYS A 263 -12.97 15.77 41.43
N GLY A 264 -13.14 14.63 40.75
CA GLY A 264 -14.45 14.20 40.25
C GLY A 264 -15.37 13.65 41.35
N ASN A 265 -16.65 14.03 41.34
CA ASN A 265 -17.67 13.37 42.16
C ASN A 265 -17.77 11.88 41.76
N PRO A 266 -17.64 10.93 42.70
CA PRO A 266 -17.67 9.51 42.39
C PRO A 266 -18.97 9.05 41.72
N LEU A 267 -20.10 9.68 42.04
CA LEU A 267 -21.41 9.32 41.51
C LEU A 267 -21.55 9.71 40.03
N SER A 268 -21.07 10.90 39.66
CA SER A 268 -21.03 11.32 38.25
C SER A 268 -20.01 10.52 37.45
N TYR A 269 -18.89 10.14 38.07
CA TYR A 269 -17.91 9.23 37.46
C TYR A 269 -18.53 7.87 37.11
N TRP A 270 -19.22 7.22 38.06
CA TRP A 270 -19.86 5.92 37.82
C TRP A 270 -21.00 6.01 36.82
N ALA A 271 -21.81 7.07 36.86
CA ALA A 271 -22.85 7.29 35.85
C ALA A 271 -22.25 7.48 34.44
N ALA A 272 -21.18 8.28 34.32
CA ALA A 272 -20.48 8.45 33.04
C ALA A 272 -19.85 7.14 32.55
N ARG A 273 -19.22 6.38 33.45
CA ARG A 273 -18.63 5.07 33.14
C ARG A 273 -19.70 4.05 32.71
N PHE A 274 -20.84 4.01 33.40
CA PHE A 274 -21.98 3.17 33.02
C PHE A 274 -22.52 3.58 31.65
N TRP A 275 -22.70 4.87 31.38
CA TRP A 275 -23.16 5.34 30.07
C TRP A 275 -22.17 5.05 28.95
N VAL A 276 -20.86 5.21 29.18
CA VAL A 276 -19.81 4.82 28.24
C VAL A 276 -19.85 3.30 28.01
N TRP A 277 -20.10 2.51 29.05
CA TRP A 277 -20.28 1.06 28.95
C TRP A 277 -21.54 0.68 28.15
N VAL A 278 -22.69 1.33 28.40
CA VAL A 278 -23.92 1.10 27.62
C VAL A 278 -23.71 1.48 26.16
N LYS A 279 -23.17 2.67 25.88
CA LYS A 279 -22.84 3.10 24.51
C LYS A 279 -21.81 2.18 23.86
N SER A 280 -20.98 1.50 24.64
CA SER A 280 -20.04 0.51 24.10
C SER A 280 -20.67 -0.73 23.51
N TRP A 281 -21.92 -1.03 23.85
CA TRP A 281 -22.67 -2.11 23.22
C TRP A 281 -23.19 -1.77 21.83
N ARG A 282 -23.17 -0.50 21.40
CA ARG A 282 -23.64 -0.09 20.07
C ARG A 282 -22.87 -0.80 18.95
N GLU A 283 -21.54 -0.83 19.02
CA GLU A 283 -20.70 -1.50 18.01
C GLU A 283 -20.92 -3.02 17.99
N PRO A 284 -20.84 -3.75 19.13
CA PRO A 284 -21.22 -5.16 19.19
C PRO A 284 -22.64 -5.44 18.70
N ALA A 285 -23.61 -4.58 19.00
CA ALA A 285 -24.98 -4.76 18.52
C ALA A 285 -25.06 -4.62 16.99
N LEU A 286 -24.37 -3.64 16.40
CA LEU A 286 -24.30 -3.51 14.94
C LEU A 286 -23.60 -4.71 14.30
N ILE A 287 -22.49 -5.20 14.89
CA ILE A 287 -21.80 -6.41 14.42
C ILE A 287 -22.70 -7.63 14.55
N PHE A 288 -23.45 -7.76 15.65
CA PHE A 288 -24.42 -8.82 15.87
C PHE A 288 -25.48 -8.83 14.78
N PHE A 289 -26.13 -7.68 14.55
CA PHE A 289 -27.21 -7.58 13.56
C PHE A 289 -26.69 -7.83 12.16
N ASP A 290 -25.55 -7.25 11.79
CA ASP A 290 -24.94 -7.45 10.47
C ASP A 290 -24.60 -8.93 10.22
N ALA A 291 -23.92 -9.59 11.18
CA ALA A 291 -23.60 -11.01 11.06
C ALA A 291 -24.86 -11.90 11.07
N ALA A 292 -25.85 -11.60 11.90
CA ALA A 292 -27.11 -12.34 11.95
C ALA A 292 -27.94 -12.16 10.66
N PHE A 293 -28.02 -10.95 10.12
CA PHE A 293 -28.70 -10.68 8.85
C PHE A 293 -27.98 -11.33 7.68
N ASN A 294 -26.65 -11.31 7.64
CA ASN A 294 -25.88 -12.02 6.63
C ASN A 294 -26.17 -13.53 6.69
N VAL A 295 -26.30 -14.10 7.89
CA VAL A 295 -26.73 -15.50 8.06
C VAL A 295 -28.12 -15.75 7.51
N VAL A 296 -29.09 -14.92 7.87
CA VAL A 296 -30.46 -15.07 7.36
C VAL A 296 -30.54 -14.89 5.84
N GLN A 297 -29.70 -14.03 5.26
CA GLN A 297 -29.59 -13.82 3.82
C GLN A 297 -28.79 -14.91 3.09
N GLY A 298 -28.21 -15.88 3.82
CA GLY A 298 -27.34 -16.90 3.23
C GLY A 298 -26.01 -16.34 2.69
N LYS A 299 -25.61 -15.13 3.11
CA LYS A 299 -24.31 -14.54 2.82
C LYS A 299 -23.32 -15.00 3.89
N ASN A 300 -22.27 -15.71 3.48
CA ASN A 300 -21.20 -16.10 4.39
C ASN A 300 -20.13 -14.99 4.57
N GLU A 301 -20.52 -13.74 4.37
CA GLU A 301 -19.61 -12.59 4.48
C GLU A 301 -19.60 -12.08 5.93
N LEU A 302 -18.47 -12.26 6.61
CA LEU A 302 -18.23 -11.73 7.96
C LEU A 302 -17.71 -10.27 7.93
N ARG A 303 -17.88 -9.54 6.83
CA ARG A 303 -17.41 -8.16 6.70
C ARG A 303 -18.48 -7.19 7.19
N SER A 304 -18.40 -6.79 8.45
CA SER A 304 -19.25 -5.70 8.93
C SER A 304 -18.77 -4.35 8.44
N VAL A 305 -19.72 -3.47 8.14
CA VAL A 305 -19.48 -2.08 7.73
C VAL A 305 -18.62 -1.35 8.77
N VAL A 306 -18.87 -1.59 10.06
CA VAL A 306 -18.12 -1.00 11.18
C VAL A 306 -16.64 -1.38 11.12
N TRP A 307 -16.33 -2.64 10.77
CA TRP A 307 -14.94 -3.09 10.63
C TRP A 307 -14.26 -2.48 9.42
N ASP A 308 -14.97 -2.38 8.31
CA ASP A 308 -14.42 -1.78 7.11
C ASP A 308 -14.10 -0.28 7.33
N GLU A 309 -14.97 0.45 8.02
CA GLU A 309 -14.70 1.83 8.43
C GLU A 309 -13.50 1.93 9.37
N ARG A 310 -13.37 1.02 10.34
CA ARG A 310 -12.25 1.03 11.29
C ARG A 310 -10.92 0.68 10.62
N ILE A 311 -10.91 -0.31 9.73
CA ILE A 311 -9.75 -0.68 8.91
C ILE A 311 -9.36 0.50 8.00
N ARG A 312 -10.34 1.13 7.34
CA ARG A 312 -10.10 2.35 6.56
C ARG A 312 -9.53 3.47 7.43
N ALA A 313 -10.07 3.71 8.62
CA ALA A 313 -9.57 4.72 9.54
C ALA A 313 -8.13 4.44 9.99
N LEU A 314 -7.80 3.18 10.29
CA LEU A 314 -6.44 2.75 10.63
C LEU A 314 -5.47 2.93 9.44
N HIS A 315 -5.86 2.54 8.22
CA HIS A 315 -5.08 2.80 7.01
C HIS A 315 -4.84 4.31 6.81
N TRP A 316 -5.89 5.13 6.93
CA TRP A 316 -5.77 6.58 6.82
C TRP A 316 -4.91 7.20 7.92
N SER A 317 -4.91 6.61 9.12
CA SER A 317 -4.02 7.03 10.20
C SER A 317 -2.56 6.74 9.85
N LEU A 318 -2.27 5.51 9.37
CA LEU A 318 -0.92 5.14 8.91
C LEU A 318 -0.44 6.06 7.80
N LEU A 319 -1.28 6.31 6.78
CA LEU A 319 -0.93 7.20 5.66
C LEU A 319 -0.68 8.63 6.12
N ARG A 320 -1.51 9.17 7.02
CA ARG A 320 -1.33 10.52 7.57
C ARG A 320 -0.07 10.63 8.42
N THR A 321 0.19 9.65 9.27
CA THR A 321 1.42 9.63 10.07
C THR A 321 2.65 9.50 9.19
N ALA A 322 2.63 8.62 8.18
CA ALA A 322 3.74 8.50 7.22
C ALA A 322 3.96 9.81 6.46
N GLN A 323 2.91 10.49 6.02
CA GLN A 323 3.02 11.79 5.35
C GLN A 323 3.61 12.87 6.27
N GLN A 324 3.16 12.94 7.52
CA GLN A 324 3.68 13.90 8.49
C GLN A 324 5.15 13.64 8.83
N LEU A 325 5.53 12.37 8.99
CA LEU A 325 6.93 11.98 9.20
C LEU A 325 7.79 12.34 7.99
N ARG A 326 7.30 12.06 6.77
CA ARG A 326 7.98 12.43 5.52
C ARG A 326 8.25 13.93 5.46
N GLU A 327 7.25 14.76 5.72
CA GLU A 327 7.37 16.22 5.74
C GLU A 327 8.33 16.71 6.81
N THR A 328 8.26 16.13 8.00
CA THR A 328 9.15 16.47 9.12
C THR A 328 10.60 16.15 8.78
N ILE A 329 10.87 14.95 8.23
CA ILE A 329 12.22 14.56 7.82
C ILE A 329 12.70 15.45 6.67
N ASP A 330 11.88 15.69 5.66
CA ASP A 330 12.23 16.53 4.50
C ASP A 330 12.65 17.94 4.94
N TRP A 331 11.89 18.54 5.87
CA TRP A 331 12.23 19.84 6.44
C TRP A 331 13.58 19.82 7.16
N HIS A 332 13.83 18.84 8.04
CA HIS A 332 15.09 18.76 8.81
C HIS A 332 16.30 18.44 7.93
N VAL A 333 16.15 17.57 6.92
CA VAL A 333 17.22 17.28 5.96
C VAL A 333 17.59 18.54 5.17
N ARG A 334 16.60 19.29 4.67
CA ARG A 334 16.87 20.55 3.98
C ARG A 334 17.52 21.59 4.88
N ALA A 335 17.07 21.69 6.13
CA ALA A 335 17.66 22.61 7.11
C ALA A 335 19.14 22.27 7.34
N ALA A 336 19.46 20.99 7.54
CA ALA A 336 20.83 20.52 7.71
C ALA A 336 21.71 20.82 6.48
N VAL A 337 21.21 20.56 5.25
CA VAL A 337 21.96 20.91 4.02
C VAL A 337 22.18 22.42 3.90
N LYS A 338 21.16 23.25 4.18
CA LYS A 338 21.29 24.71 4.11
C LYS A 338 22.31 25.25 5.12
N GLN A 339 22.31 24.69 6.32
CA GLN A 339 23.25 25.06 7.38
C GLN A 339 24.68 24.68 7.02
N ALA A 340 24.89 23.49 6.46
CA ALA A 340 26.21 23.01 6.07
C ALA A 340 26.77 23.74 4.83
N ASN A 341 25.93 24.10 3.85
CA ASN A 341 26.37 24.68 2.57
C ASN A 341 26.28 26.22 2.50
N GLY A 342 26.11 26.92 3.63
CA GLY A 342 26.21 28.39 3.65
C GLY A 342 25.14 29.14 2.85
N GLN A 343 23.87 28.73 2.95
CA GLN A 343 22.69 29.43 2.38
C GLN A 343 22.49 29.36 0.84
N GLN A 344 22.98 28.34 0.14
CA GLN A 344 22.47 28.07 -1.22
C GLN A 344 20.94 27.87 -1.19
N GLN A 345 20.23 28.53 -2.11
CA GLN A 345 18.80 28.27 -2.33
C GLN A 345 18.63 26.82 -2.80
N LEU A 346 18.14 25.95 -1.90
CA LEU A 346 17.70 24.61 -2.27
C LEU A 346 16.30 24.68 -2.88
N HIS A 347 16.15 24.14 -4.09
CA HIS A 347 14.83 23.93 -4.68
C HIS A 347 14.12 22.77 -3.98
N GLU A 348 12.78 22.80 -3.98
CA GLU A 348 11.95 21.74 -3.40
C GLU A 348 12.27 20.36 -4.01
N ARG A 349 12.71 20.31 -5.27
CA ARG A 349 13.03 19.04 -5.94
C ARG A 349 14.44 18.51 -5.69
N ASP A 350 15.31 19.29 -5.03
CA ASP A 350 16.72 18.93 -4.82
C ASP A 350 16.91 17.83 -3.78
N ILE A 351 15.96 17.70 -2.87
CA ILE A 351 15.91 16.65 -1.85
C ILE A 351 14.52 16.05 -1.90
N ARG A 352 14.42 14.73 -1.81
CA ARG A 352 13.12 14.04 -1.76
C ARG A 352 13.15 13.00 -0.67
N VAL A 353 12.22 13.11 0.27
CA VAL A 353 11.97 12.08 1.26
C VAL A 353 10.73 11.30 0.86
N ASN A 354 10.84 9.98 0.88
CA ASN A 354 9.73 9.06 0.65
C ASN A 354 9.72 7.98 1.73
N ILE A 355 8.56 7.39 1.97
CA ILE A 355 8.39 6.26 2.88
C ILE A 355 7.73 5.12 2.11
N THR A 356 8.33 3.95 2.18
CA THR A 356 7.83 2.74 1.53
C THR A 356 7.43 1.67 2.53
N LEU A 357 6.50 0.82 2.12
CA LEU A 357 6.07 -0.39 2.81
C LEU A 357 6.22 -1.59 1.88
N ARG A 358 6.59 -2.74 2.42
CA ARG A 358 6.64 -4.03 1.74
C ARG A 358 5.24 -4.59 1.56
N SER A 359 4.99 -5.17 0.38
CA SER A 359 3.75 -5.84 0.05
C SER A 359 3.57 -7.13 0.84
N ALA A 360 2.32 -7.58 0.97
CA ALA A 360 1.97 -8.77 1.73
C ALA A 360 2.49 -10.08 1.10
N ASP A 361 2.69 -10.09 -0.22
CA ASP A 361 3.38 -11.16 -0.95
C ASP A 361 4.91 -11.06 -0.82
N GLU A 362 5.40 -10.03 -0.12
CA GLU A 362 6.80 -9.79 0.17
C GLU A 362 7.67 -9.46 -1.04
N LYS A 363 7.14 -9.40 -2.27
CA LYS A 363 7.90 -9.24 -3.52
C LYS A 363 8.18 -7.80 -3.96
N ARG A 364 7.52 -6.82 -3.34
CA ARG A 364 7.56 -5.42 -3.78
C ARG A 364 7.57 -4.45 -2.61
N LEU A 365 8.18 -3.28 -2.81
CA LEU A 365 7.94 -2.10 -1.97
C LEU A 365 7.04 -1.13 -2.72
N PHE A 366 6.15 -0.44 -2.02
CA PHE A 366 5.35 0.64 -2.58
C PHE A 366 5.40 1.86 -1.67
N TYR A 367 5.25 3.05 -2.26
CA TYR A 367 5.20 4.28 -1.51
C TYR A 367 3.90 4.38 -0.71
N ILE A 368 4.02 4.67 0.58
CA ILE A 368 2.89 5.06 1.44
C ILE A 368 2.88 6.56 1.73
N ALA A 369 4.01 7.23 1.53
CA ALA A 369 4.14 8.68 1.49
C ALA A 369 5.28 9.05 0.54
N TRP A 370 5.09 10.03 -0.35
CA TRP A 370 6.10 10.41 -1.33
C TRP A 370 6.14 11.91 -1.59
N ALA A 371 7.32 12.41 -1.91
CA ALA A 371 7.51 13.78 -2.38
C ALA A 371 7.07 13.94 -3.83
N GLY A 372 6.65 15.16 -4.22
CA GLY A 372 6.31 15.47 -5.60
C GLY A 372 7.44 15.13 -6.58
N GLY A 373 7.09 14.51 -7.71
CA GLY A 373 8.06 14.07 -8.73
C GLY A 373 8.74 12.72 -8.44
N SER A 374 8.46 12.07 -7.31
CA SER A 374 8.83 10.66 -7.11
C SER A 374 8.08 9.76 -8.09
N LEU A 375 8.67 8.60 -8.43
CA LEU A 375 8.04 7.64 -9.32
C LEU A 375 6.77 7.07 -8.67
N ALA A 376 5.69 6.93 -9.44
CA ALA A 376 4.48 6.25 -8.96
C ALA A 376 4.63 4.71 -8.92
N ARG A 377 5.76 4.17 -9.38
CA ARG A 377 5.99 2.72 -9.49
C ARG A 377 6.61 2.17 -8.21
N GLY A 378 6.13 1.01 -7.77
CA GLY A 378 6.74 0.24 -6.70
C GLY A 378 8.14 -0.27 -7.06
N PHE A 379 8.92 -0.60 -6.05
CA PHE A 379 10.23 -1.20 -6.19
C PHE A 379 10.11 -2.72 -6.19
N THR A 380 10.89 -3.37 -7.05
CA THR A 380 10.98 -4.84 -7.10
C THR A 380 12.08 -5.34 -6.18
N GLU A 381 12.15 -6.66 -5.99
CA GLU A 381 13.26 -7.36 -5.34
C GLU A 381 14.62 -6.92 -5.88
N ARG A 382 14.71 -6.56 -7.17
CA ARG A 382 15.93 -6.08 -7.83
C ARG A 382 16.23 -4.59 -7.61
N SER A 383 15.85 -4.04 -6.46
CA SER A 383 16.14 -2.64 -6.14
C SER A 383 16.95 -2.52 -4.86
N VAL A 384 17.87 -1.55 -4.81
CA VAL A 384 18.66 -1.25 -3.60
C VAL A 384 17.74 -0.94 -2.41
N ALA A 385 16.61 -0.28 -2.66
CA ALA A 385 15.60 -0.01 -1.65
C ALA A 385 15.03 -1.30 -1.04
N TYR A 386 14.67 -2.26 -1.88
CA TYR A 386 14.19 -3.56 -1.42
C TYR A 386 15.27 -4.27 -0.61
N VAL A 387 16.49 -4.35 -1.12
CA VAL A 387 17.61 -5.02 -0.42
C VAL A 387 17.88 -4.39 0.95
N ALA A 388 17.84 -3.06 1.06
CA ALA A 388 18.03 -2.36 2.33
C ALA A 388 16.92 -2.67 3.34
N VAL A 389 15.66 -2.71 2.88
CA VAL A 389 14.53 -3.10 3.73
C VAL A 389 14.67 -4.57 4.13
N GLU A 390 15.03 -5.46 3.20
CA GLU A 390 15.15 -6.90 3.45
C GLU A 390 16.25 -7.24 4.45
N SER A 391 17.45 -6.72 4.23
CA SER A 391 18.60 -6.98 5.10
C SER A 391 18.47 -6.33 6.46
N GLY A 392 17.60 -5.32 6.59
CA GLY A 392 17.46 -4.53 7.80
C GLY A 392 18.64 -3.63 8.11
N GLU A 393 19.52 -3.43 7.14
CA GLU A 393 20.65 -2.55 7.25
C GLU A 393 20.51 -1.35 6.31
N ALA A 394 20.90 -0.16 6.78
CA ALA A 394 20.87 1.01 5.94
C ALA A 394 21.82 0.87 4.75
N ARG A 395 21.38 1.38 3.60
CA ARG A 395 22.15 1.38 2.35
C ARG A 395 22.14 2.77 1.74
N TRP A 396 23.25 3.16 1.16
CA TRP A 396 23.41 4.42 0.46
C TRP A 396 24.25 4.23 -0.79
N TRP A 397 24.14 5.21 -1.67
CA TRP A 397 24.87 5.24 -2.92
C TRP A 397 25.12 6.69 -3.37
N LYS A 398 26.27 6.91 -4.02
CA LYS A 398 26.67 8.16 -4.67
C LYS A 398 27.04 7.88 -6.12
N LEU A 399 26.73 8.83 -6.99
CA LEU A 399 27.07 8.76 -8.41
C LEU A 399 28.58 8.68 -8.63
N ALA A 400 29.37 9.33 -7.77
CA ALA A 400 30.82 9.24 -7.76
C ALA A 400 31.34 7.79 -7.72
N TYR A 401 30.57 6.83 -7.18
CA TYR A 401 30.94 5.41 -7.20
C TYR A 401 30.85 4.75 -8.57
N SER A 402 30.02 5.30 -9.46
CA SER A 402 29.87 4.83 -10.84
C SER A 402 30.78 5.58 -11.81
N ARG A 403 31.28 6.75 -11.41
CA ARG A 403 32.25 7.53 -12.17
C ARG A 403 33.65 6.99 -11.90
N THR A 404 34.51 7.03 -12.90
CA THR A 404 35.93 6.80 -12.71
C THR A 404 36.48 7.99 -11.95
N ARG A 405 36.69 7.85 -10.63
CA ARG A 405 37.39 8.86 -9.83
C ARG A 405 38.88 8.64 -10.00
N LEU A 406 39.57 9.63 -10.53
CA LEU A 406 41.03 9.64 -10.50
C LEU A 406 41.49 10.12 -9.13
N THR A 407 42.32 9.32 -8.48
CA THR A 407 43.07 9.74 -7.31
C THR A 407 44.49 9.27 -7.50
N SER A 408 45.40 10.19 -7.78
CA SER A 408 46.62 10.37 -6.98
C SER A 408 47.58 11.34 -7.66
N LEU A 409 47.39 12.63 -7.42
CA LEU A 409 48.50 13.58 -7.38
C LEU A 409 48.12 14.69 -6.41
N GLN A 410 48.69 14.67 -5.20
CA GLN A 410 48.43 15.65 -4.16
C GLN A 410 49.19 16.95 -4.48
N LEU A 411 48.54 17.84 -5.21
CA LEU A 411 48.88 19.22 -5.55
C LEU A 411 48.41 20.18 -4.43
N THR A 412 48.93 20.00 -3.22
CA THR A 412 48.75 20.97 -2.12
C THR A 412 49.98 21.85 -1.97
N GLU A 413 49.78 23.12 -1.65
CA GLU A 413 50.86 23.96 -1.15
C GLU A 413 51.40 23.42 0.17
N GLU A 414 52.73 23.28 0.26
CA GLU A 414 53.41 22.75 1.44
C GLU A 414 53.08 23.60 2.68
N GLY A 415 52.51 22.95 3.70
CA GLY A 415 52.15 23.59 4.96
C GLY A 415 50.81 24.35 5.00
N THR A 416 50.09 24.52 3.89
CA THR A 416 48.79 25.25 3.89
C THR A 416 47.58 24.36 3.68
N GLY A 417 47.75 23.18 3.05
CA GLY A 417 46.64 22.28 2.71
C GLY A 417 45.67 22.85 1.67
N LYS A 418 45.97 24.02 1.08
CA LYS A 418 45.15 24.64 0.04
C LYS A 418 45.50 24.09 -1.35
N PRO A 419 44.54 24.02 -2.28
CA PRO A 419 44.78 23.67 -3.68
C PRO A 419 45.83 24.61 -4.30
N ALA A 420 46.85 24.04 -4.93
CA ALA A 420 48.00 24.77 -5.47
C ALA A 420 47.70 25.44 -6.84
N GLU A 421 46.58 26.14 -6.99
CA GLU A 421 46.11 26.69 -8.27
C GLU A 421 47.09 27.70 -8.90
N ALA A 422 47.79 28.48 -8.07
CA ALA A 422 48.79 29.47 -8.51
C ALA A 422 50.23 28.93 -8.51
N MET A 423 50.46 27.69 -8.06
CA MET A 423 51.80 27.12 -7.97
C MET A 423 52.28 26.66 -9.34
N THR A 424 53.58 26.79 -9.58
CA THR A 424 54.21 26.21 -10.77
C THR A 424 54.09 24.69 -10.69
N LEU A 425 53.71 24.05 -11.79
CA LEU A 425 53.52 22.61 -11.91
C LEU A 425 54.77 21.85 -11.45
N LEU A 426 55.96 22.39 -11.72
CA LEU A 426 57.24 21.85 -11.26
C LEU A 426 57.34 21.80 -9.73
N ASN A 427 56.91 22.85 -9.02
CA ASN A 427 56.94 22.86 -7.56
C ASN A 427 55.92 21.89 -6.99
N ALA A 428 54.70 21.84 -7.56
CA ALA A 428 53.68 20.91 -7.11
C ALA A 428 54.06 19.43 -7.32
N LEU A 429 54.83 19.13 -8.38
CA LEU A 429 55.38 17.79 -8.64
C LEU A 429 56.57 17.43 -7.74
N LYS A 430 57.36 18.41 -7.29
CA LYS A 430 58.53 18.22 -6.40
C LYS A 430 58.17 17.95 -4.95
N VAL A 431 56.98 18.38 -4.48
CA VAL A 431 56.51 18.18 -3.10
C VAL A 431 56.33 16.69 -2.75
N LYS A 432 56.29 15.80 -3.75
CA LYS A 432 56.26 14.35 -3.52
C LYS A 432 57.67 13.75 -3.52
N GLN A 433 58.05 13.14 -2.41
CA GLN A 433 59.18 12.20 -2.28
C GLN A 433 58.93 10.90 -3.07
N THR A 434 58.64 10.97 -4.36
CA THR A 434 58.96 9.84 -5.24
C THR A 434 60.46 9.93 -5.51
N ASP A 435 61.21 8.83 -5.37
CA ASP A 435 62.68 8.76 -5.56
C ASP A 435 63.17 9.32 -6.91
N GLU A 436 62.25 9.63 -7.81
CA GLU A 436 62.50 10.29 -9.08
C GLU A 436 62.16 11.78 -9.02
N SER A 437 63.19 12.62 -8.95
CA SER A 437 63.06 14.07 -9.08
C SER A 437 62.52 14.45 -10.46
N VAL A 438 61.42 15.23 -10.49
CA VAL A 438 60.91 15.89 -11.69
C VAL A 438 61.72 17.16 -11.94
N ASN A 439 62.29 17.27 -13.14
CA ASN A 439 63.17 18.37 -13.51
C ASN A 439 62.52 19.27 -14.56
N ASN A 440 63.02 20.52 -14.62
CA ASN A 440 62.66 21.42 -15.72
C ASN A 440 63.09 20.77 -17.04
N GLY A 441 62.16 20.67 -18.00
CA GLY A 441 62.36 20.05 -19.30
C GLY A 441 61.83 18.62 -19.44
N ASP A 442 61.43 17.95 -18.35
CA ASP A 442 60.77 16.64 -18.40
C ASP A 442 59.41 16.71 -19.10
N LYS A 443 58.92 15.60 -19.65
CA LYS A 443 57.58 15.53 -20.23
C LYS A 443 56.62 14.85 -19.28
N LEU A 444 55.57 15.55 -18.88
CA LEU A 444 54.41 14.97 -18.23
C LEU A 444 53.47 14.43 -19.32
N LEU A 445 53.15 13.15 -19.22
CA LEU A 445 52.23 12.46 -20.13
C LEU A 445 50.99 12.04 -19.34
N VAL A 446 49.83 12.57 -19.71
CA VAL A 446 48.53 12.07 -19.25
C VAL A 446 47.98 11.20 -20.37
N VAL A 447 48.11 9.89 -20.23
CA VAL A 447 47.60 8.92 -21.19
C VAL A 447 46.22 8.45 -20.73
N GLY A 448 45.28 8.21 -21.63
CA GLY A 448 44.00 7.59 -21.28
C GLY A 448 43.10 7.43 -22.49
N LYS A 449 41.82 7.13 -22.29
CA LYS A 449 40.81 7.15 -23.36
C LYS A 449 39.87 8.34 -23.16
N ARG A 450 39.25 8.82 -24.24
CA ARG A 450 38.14 9.79 -24.21
C ARG A 450 36.81 9.08 -23.92
N ALA A 451 35.75 9.86 -23.71
CA ALA A 451 34.39 9.34 -23.49
C ALA A 451 33.86 8.50 -24.69
N ASP A 452 34.35 8.74 -25.90
CA ASP A 452 34.05 7.95 -27.11
C ASP A 452 34.95 6.71 -27.27
N GLY A 453 35.92 6.50 -26.37
CA GLY A 453 36.85 5.38 -26.36
C GLY A 453 38.15 5.60 -27.12
N THR A 454 38.39 6.76 -27.75
CA THR A 454 39.66 7.02 -28.45
C THR A 454 40.79 7.22 -27.46
N ASP A 455 41.96 6.60 -27.70
CA ASP A 455 43.15 6.86 -26.90
C ASP A 455 43.59 8.32 -27.05
N VAL A 456 43.97 8.95 -25.95
CA VAL A 456 44.50 10.30 -25.90
C VAL A 456 45.74 10.35 -25.04
N THR A 457 46.72 11.11 -25.50
CA THR A 457 47.93 11.42 -24.73
C THR A 457 48.09 12.93 -24.69
N VAL A 458 47.94 13.51 -23.51
CA VAL A 458 48.27 14.92 -23.28
C VAL A 458 49.73 14.98 -22.85
N SER A 459 50.59 15.51 -23.72
CA SER A 459 52.01 15.72 -23.43
C SER A 459 52.27 17.18 -23.11
N LEU A 460 52.88 17.44 -21.96
CA LEU A 460 53.26 18.77 -21.50
C LEU A 460 54.72 18.73 -21.04
N ARG A 461 55.54 19.61 -21.60
CA ARG A 461 56.90 19.79 -21.12
C ARG A 461 56.87 20.60 -19.83
N VAL A 462 57.33 20.04 -18.72
CA VAL A 462 57.38 20.72 -17.43
C VAL A 462 58.36 21.90 -17.55
N ASP A 463 57.84 23.11 -17.37
CA ASP A 463 58.62 24.36 -17.36
C ASP A 463 58.29 25.16 -16.09
N THR A 464 59.20 26.05 -15.68
CA THR A 464 59.01 26.96 -14.54
C THR A 464 57.85 27.92 -14.71
N GLY A 465 57.38 28.17 -15.94
CA GLY A 465 56.23 29.02 -16.23
C GLY A 465 54.87 28.31 -16.27
N LEU A 466 54.85 26.97 -16.22
CA LEU A 466 53.62 26.21 -16.32
C LEU A 466 52.89 26.18 -14.98
N THR A 467 51.62 26.58 -14.98
CA THR A 467 50.74 26.50 -13.82
C THR A 467 49.92 25.21 -13.86
N VAL A 468 49.38 24.82 -12.70
CA VAL A 468 48.45 23.69 -12.63
C VAL A 468 47.20 23.98 -13.47
N SER A 469 46.68 25.22 -13.46
CA SER A 469 45.52 25.60 -14.27
C SER A 469 45.72 25.38 -15.78
N TYR A 470 46.93 25.62 -16.29
CA TYR A 470 47.25 25.34 -17.69
C TYR A 470 47.23 23.83 -18.00
N LEU A 471 47.70 22.99 -17.07
CA LEU A 471 47.57 21.54 -17.18
C LEU A 471 46.09 21.13 -17.22
N LEU A 472 45.25 21.66 -16.33
CA LEU A 472 43.81 21.37 -16.30
C LEU A 472 43.15 21.77 -17.63
N GLU A 473 43.41 22.98 -18.12
CA GLU A 473 42.89 23.47 -19.41
C GLU A 473 43.31 22.57 -20.57
N ARG A 474 44.57 22.12 -20.58
CA ARG A 474 45.06 21.23 -21.64
C ARG A 474 44.39 19.85 -21.59
N ILE A 475 44.17 19.31 -20.39
CA ILE A 475 43.48 18.03 -20.20
C ILE A 475 42.02 18.14 -20.65
N SER A 476 41.33 19.23 -20.30
CA SER A 476 39.92 19.44 -20.66
C SER A 476 39.71 19.88 -22.11
N SER A 477 40.75 20.30 -22.82
CA SER A 477 40.66 20.77 -24.21
C SER A 477 40.16 19.68 -25.17
N ASP A 478 39.63 20.08 -26.34
CA ASP A 478 39.25 19.18 -27.43
C ASP A 478 40.41 18.31 -27.94
N SER A 479 41.65 18.72 -27.69
CA SER A 479 42.86 17.94 -27.99
C SER A 479 43.24 16.95 -26.88
N GLY A 480 42.74 17.15 -25.65
CA GLY A 480 42.89 16.25 -24.52
C GLY A 480 41.69 15.31 -24.36
N PHE A 481 41.16 15.18 -23.16
CA PHE A 481 40.03 14.32 -22.85
C PHE A 481 38.68 14.91 -23.33
N GLY A 482 38.68 16.14 -23.83
CA GLY A 482 37.52 16.86 -24.33
C GLY A 482 36.68 17.48 -23.22
N PRO A 483 35.67 18.30 -23.58
CA PRO A 483 34.84 19.04 -22.63
C PRO A 483 33.93 18.15 -21.77
N ALA A 484 33.81 16.86 -22.11
CA ALA A 484 33.08 15.87 -21.32
C ALA A 484 33.88 15.35 -20.11
N ALA A 485 35.17 15.67 -20.02
CA ALA A 485 36.00 15.38 -18.87
C ALA A 485 36.00 16.58 -17.92
N GLU A 486 35.48 16.38 -16.71
CA GLU A 486 35.53 17.38 -15.65
C GLU A 486 36.86 17.21 -14.92
N VAL A 487 37.77 18.16 -15.11
CA VAL A 487 39.13 18.13 -14.54
C VAL A 487 39.19 19.19 -13.43
N ASP A 488 39.49 18.77 -12.20
CA ASP A 488 39.47 19.63 -11.02
C ASP A 488 40.54 19.22 -9.99
N ILE A 489 40.84 20.09 -9.02
CA ILE A 489 41.71 19.80 -7.88
C ILE A 489 40.85 19.74 -6.61
N LYS A 490 40.49 18.54 -6.17
CA LYS A 490 39.67 18.32 -4.96
C LYS A 490 40.53 17.76 -3.83
N ASP A 491 40.55 18.44 -2.68
CA ASP A 491 41.39 18.09 -1.52
C ASP A 491 42.88 18.00 -1.86
N GLY A 492 43.32 18.89 -2.75
CA GLY A 492 44.65 18.87 -3.32
C GLY A 492 44.89 17.73 -4.30
N MET A 493 43.95 16.86 -4.62
CA MET A 493 44.16 15.81 -5.63
C MET A 493 43.68 16.24 -7.01
N LEU A 494 44.51 16.02 -8.04
CA LEU A 494 44.05 16.09 -9.42
C LEU A 494 43.01 14.98 -9.68
N VAL A 495 41.77 15.39 -9.94
CA VAL A 495 40.65 14.51 -10.28
C VAL A 495 40.24 14.81 -11.73
N ILE A 496 40.15 13.77 -12.57
CA ILE A 496 39.52 13.89 -13.90
C ILE A 496 38.32 12.95 -13.93
N GLU A 497 37.11 13.48 -13.80
CA GLU A 497 35.90 12.70 -13.95
C GLU A 497 35.53 12.65 -15.43
N VAL A 498 35.68 11.49 -16.06
CA VAL A 498 35.16 11.22 -17.41
C VAL A 498 33.91 10.38 -17.26
N GLU A 499 32.78 10.77 -17.86
CA GLU A 499 31.60 9.91 -17.93
C GLU A 499 31.85 8.81 -18.96
N PRO A 500 32.10 7.56 -18.53
CA PRO A 500 32.56 6.53 -19.46
C PRO A 500 31.37 5.96 -20.25
N LYS A 501 31.45 5.91 -21.60
CA LYS A 501 30.54 5.07 -22.39
C LYS A 501 30.88 3.58 -22.30
N ASN A 502 32.17 3.24 -22.08
CA ASN A 502 32.67 1.86 -22.09
C ASN A 502 33.47 1.51 -20.81
N ASP A 503 33.57 0.22 -20.49
CA ASP A 503 34.17 -0.31 -19.25
C ASP A 503 35.71 -0.19 -19.14
N GLU A 504 36.38 0.34 -20.15
CA GLU A 504 37.85 0.28 -20.30
C GLU A 504 38.60 1.60 -20.07
N LEU A 505 37.98 2.59 -19.42
CA LEU A 505 38.64 3.87 -19.17
C LEU A 505 39.61 3.77 -17.98
N ALA A 506 40.84 3.34 -18.29
CA ALA A 506 42.03 3.59 -17.47
C ALA A 506 42.81 4.74 -18.13
N ALA A 507 42.98 5.84 -17.40
CA ALA A 507 44.08 6.76 -17.71
C ALA A 507 45.37 6.17 -17.10
N GLU A 508 46.55 6.74 -17.40
CA GLU A 508 47.85 6.55 -16.73
C GLU A 508 48.64 7.87 -16.74
N LEU A 509 49.12 8.30 -15.57
CA LEU A 509 49.91 9.53 -15.43
C LEU A 509 51.37 9.11 -15.39
N LYS A 510 52.12 9.57 -16.39
CA LYS A 510 53.48 9.14 -16.68
C LYS A 510 54.40 10.36 -16.75
N ILE A 511 55.63 10.21 -16.29
CA ILE A 511 56.71 11.15 -16.60
C ILE A 511 57.67 10.47 -17.56
N GLU A 512 57.96 11.13 -18.67
CA GLU A 512 59.00 10.76 -19.62
C GLU A 512 60.17 11.74 -19.45
N LYS A 513 61.32 11.23 -19.01
CA LYS A 513 62.56 12.01 -18.95
C LYS A 513 63.28 11.94 -20.29
N PRO A 514 64.01 12.99 -20.72
CA PRO A 514 64.65 13.05 -22.05
C PRO A 514 65.56 11.86 -22.40
N ASN A 515 66.04 11.10 -21.42
CA ASN A 515 66.93 9.93 -21.59
C ASN A 515 66.64 8.79 -20.58
N ALA A 516 65.44 8.68 -20.01
CA ALA A 516 65.11 7.62 -19.05
C ALA A 516 63.80 6.91 -19.39
N ALA A 517 63.59 5.74 -18.79
CA ALA A 517 62.34 5.00 -18.89
C ALA A 517 61.17 5.84 -18.35
N VAL A 518 59.99 5.63 -18.92
CA VAL A 518 58.76 6.31 -18.51
C VAL A 518 58.36 5.84 -17.11
N ALA A 519 58.43 6.74 -16.13
CA ALA A 519 58.06 6.47 -14.76
C ALA A 519 56.55 6.65 -14.57
N LEU A 520 55.88 5.63 -14.05
CA LEU A 520 54.45 5.68 -13.74
C LEU A 520 54.25 6.35 -12.39
N ILE A 521 53.61 7.52 -12.38
CA ILE A 521 53.36 8.29 -11.16
C ILE A 521 52.08 7.80 -10.46
N GLY A 522 51.13 7.27 -11.23
CA GLY A 522 49.87 6.74 -10.71
C GLY A 522 49.10 5.94 -11.78
N LYS A 523 48.41 4.89 -11.33
CA LYS A 523 47.42 4.15 -12.13
C LYS A 523 46.03 4.61 -11.77
N PHE A 524 45.18 4.68 -12.78
CA PHE A 524 43.80 5.09 -12.60
C PHE A 524 42.89 3.87 -12.70
N ALA A 525 42.16 3.56 -11.63
CA ALA A 525 41.26 2.42 -11.60
C ALA A 525 39.81 2.88 -11.73
N LYS A 526 39.09 2.34 -12.71
CA LYS A 526 37.63 2.41 -12.73
C LYS A 526 37.11 1.72 -11.48
N ARG A 527 36.40 2.45 -10.62
CA ARG A 527 35.60 1.84 -9.56
C ARG A 527 34.44 1.13 -10.23
N LYS A 528 34.46 -0.20 -10.26
CA LYS A 528 33.37 -0.98 -10.86
C LYS A 528 32.23 -1.09 -9.84
N PRO A 529 31.02 -0.59 -10.15
CA PRO A 529 29.83 -0.83 -9.32
C PRO A 529 29.63 -2.32 -8.99
N ASP A 530 30.10 -3.19 -9.88
CA ASP A 530 30.17 -4.64 -9.77
C ASP A 530 30.88 -5.17 -8.52
N ALA A 531 31.76 -4.38 -7.91
CA ALA A 531 32.48 -4.76 -6.71
C ALA A 531 31.78 -4.33 -5.40
N ILE A 532 30.77 -3.46 -5.48
CA ILE A 532 30.06 -2.99 -4.29
C ILE A 532 29.04 -4.07 -3.89
N VAL A 533 29.36 -4.80 -2.83
CA VAL A 533 28.45 -5.80 -2.23
C VAL A 533 27.42 -5.06 -1.40
N LEU A 534 26.15 -5.16 -1.80
CA LEU A 534 25.01 -4.61 -1.07
C LEU A 534 24.58 -5.51 0.07
N PHE A 535 24.64 -6.81 -0.12
CA PHE A 535 24.15 -7.76 0.87
C PHE A 535 24.90 -9.07 0.69
N GLU A 536 25.56 -9.53 1.75
CA GLU A 536 26.30 -10.78 1.75
C GLU A 536 25.44 -11.83 2.46
N ASN A 537 24.75 -12.67 1.70
CA ASN A 537 23.94 -13.77 2.24
C ASN A 537 24.71 -15.10 2.25
N SER A 538 26.04 -15.06 2.46
CA SER A 538 26.89 -16.25 2.41
C SER A 538 26.48 -17.31 3.42
N ASP A 539 25.91 -16.87 4.54
CA ASP A 539 25.53 -17.73 5.66
C ASP A 539 24.09 -18.26 5.53
N GLN A 540 23.41 -17.97 4.41
CA GLN A 540 22.03 -18.39 4.10
C GLN A 540 21.01 -17.99 5.17
N GLU A 541 21.21 -16.87 5.86
CA GLU A 541 20.25 -16.39 6.86
C GLU A 541 18.90 -15.98 6.23
N PHE A 542 18.91 -15.62 4.94
CA PHE A 542 17.71 -15.22 4.21
C PHE A 542 17.33 -16.25 3.15
N PRO A 543 16.11 -16.80 3.20
CA PRO A 543 15.63 -17.74 2.19
C PRO A 543 15.56 -17.07 0.81
N ASP A 544 15.86 -17.85 -0.23
CA ASP A 544 15.68 -17.48 -1.65
C ASP A 544 16.58 -16.36 -2.22
N VAL A 545 17.60 -15.94 -1.47
CA VAL A 545 18.59 -14.96 -1.95
C VAL A 545 19.96 -15.62 -2.11
N GLU A 546 20.30 -16.09 -3.30
CA GLU A 546 21.61 -16.70 -3.57
C GLU A 546 22.72 -15.64 -3.71
N GLY A 547 23.80 -15.82 -2.95
CA GLY A 547 25.08 -15.16 -3.16
C GLY A 547 25.30 -13.82 -2.43
N PRO A 548 26.42 -13.16 -2.72
CA PRO A 548 26.59 -11.74 -2.44
C PRO A 548 25.89 -10.91 -3.53
N LEU A 549 24.90 -10.12 -3.14
CA LEU A 549 24.18 -9.22 -4.03
C LEU A 549 25.04 -8.02 -4.39
N LYS A 550 25.28 -7.78 -5.69
CA LYS A 550 26.12 -6.68 -6.15
C LYS A 550 25.29 -5.49 -6.56
N LEU A 551 25.79 -4.28 -6.30
CA LEU A 551 25.10 -3.05 -6.64
C LEU A 551 24.66 -2.99 -8.10
N LYS A 552 25.48 -3.45 -9.05
CA LYS A 552 25.15 -3.44 -10.49
C LYS A 552 23.84 -4.18 -10.83
N GLU A 553 23.49 -5.22 -10.07
CA GLU A 553 22.32 -6.07 -10.32
C GLU A 553 21.03 -5.42 -9.81
N TYR A 554 21.16 -4.51 -8.83
CA TYR A 554 20.04 -3.91 -8.10
C TYR A 554 19.93 -2.39 -8.29
N TYR A 555 20.94 -1.78 -8.93
CA TYR A 555 20.95 -0.36 -9.26
C TYR A 555 20.46 -0.16 -10.69
N MET A 556 19.24 0.36 -10.81
CA MET A 556 18.74 0.83 -12.10
C MET A 556 19.23 2.24 -12.35
N VAL A 557 20.22 2.39 -13.25
CA VAL A 557 20.62 3.69 -13.79
C VAL A 557 19.40 4.30 -14.47
N ARG A 558 18.98 5.49 -14.03
CA ARG A 558 17.87 6.21 -14.66
C ARG A 558 18.41 7.14 -15.76
N PRO A 559 17.91 7.06 -17.00
CA PRO A 559 18.22 8.05 -18.04
C PRO A 559 17.79 9.43 -17.56
N GLY A 560 18.67 10.44 -17.65
CA GLY A 560 18.37 11.80 -17.15
C GLY A 560 18.38 11.97 -15.63
N ARG A 561 19.09 11.06 -14.91
CA ARG A 561 19.30 11.00 -13.45
C ARG A 561 18.65 12.12 -12.62
N ASP A 562 17.50 11.82 -12.04
CA ASP A 562 16.80 12.71 -11.10
C ASP A 562 17.57 12.96 -9.79
N TYR A 563 18.52 12.08 -9.46
CA TYR A 563 19.34 12.15 -8.26
C TYR A 563 20.73 11.53 -8.45
N GLU A 564 21.71 12.15 -7.81
CA GLU A 564 23.10 11.70 -7.78
C GLU A 564 23.43 10.89 -6.53
N ALA A 565 22.65 10.99 -5.45
CA ALA A 565 22.87 10.19 -4.26
C ALA A 565 21.56 9.83 -3.56
N PHE A 566 21.57 8.77 -2.76
CA PHE A 566 20.45 8.41 -1.90
C PHE A 566 20.89 7.63 -0.66
N VAL A 567 20.04 7.67 0.36
CA VAL A 567 20.10 6.85 1.57
C VAL A 567 18.75 6.15 1.75
N VAL A 568 18.78 4.87 2.10
CA VAL A 568 17.63 4.07 2.51
C VAL A 568 17.85 3.61 3.94
N LEU A 569 16.97 4.05 4.84
CA LEU A 569 16.96 3.68 6.25
C LEU A 569 15.84 2.64 6.46
N PRO A 570 16.17 1.37 6.74
CA PRO A 570 15.16 0.37 7.02
C PRO A 570 14.47 0.66 8.35
N VAL A 571 13.19 0.33 8.39
CA VAL A 571 12.35 0.52 9.57
C VAL A 571 12.07 -0.85 10.16
N PRO A 572 12.40 -1.07 11.45
CA PRO A 572 12.08 -2.30 12.13
C PRO A 572 10.59 -2.58 12.08
N TRP A 573 10.20 -3.74 11.56
CA TRP A 573 8.83 -4.22 11.64
C TRP A 573 8.82 -5.51 12.47
N LEU A 574 8.59 -5.33 13.77
CA LEU A 574 8.38 -6.45 14.68
C LEU A 574 7.06 -7.14 14.32
N ARG A 575 7.13 -8.24 13.59
CA ARG A 575 5.97 -9.11 13.29
C ARG A 575 5.96 -10.26 14.28
N ARG A 576 4.83 -10.49 14.94
CA ARG A 576 4.69 -11.58 15.92
C ARG A 576 4.84 -12.95 15.26
N GLY A 577 5.81 -13.74 15.71
CA GLY A 577 6.14 -15.07 15.16
C GLY A 577 7.28 -15.07 14.15
N PHE A 578 7.74 -13.89 13.71
CA PHE A 578 9.01 -13.71 13.03
C PHE A 578 10.03 -13.16 14.03
N GLY A 579 11.32 -13.41 13.81
CA GLY A 579 12.39 -12.90 14.66
C GLY A 579 12.35 -11.38 14.81
N LYS A 580 13.09 -10.84 15.79
CA LYS A 580 13.24 -9.37 15.99
C LYS A 580 13.81 -8.65 14.77
N ASP A 581 14.23 -9.41 13.77
CA ASP A 581 14.97 -8.95 12.60
C ASP A 581 14.10 -8.80 11.36
N HIS A 582 12.79 -9.07 11.42
CA HIS A 582 11.91 -8.83 10.28
C HIS A 582 11.71 -7.32 10.03
N ARG A 583 11.72 -6.93 8.76
CA ARG A 583 11.72 -5.53 8.29
C ARG A 583 10.88 -5.44 7.05
N SER A 584 10.15 -4.34 6.92
CA SER A 584 9.15 -4.22 5.86
C SER A 584 8.73 -2.78 5.59
N ALA A 585 9.45 -1.79 6.12
CA ALA A 585 9.31 -0.40 5.72
C ALA A 585 10.68 0.23 5.54
N GLY A 586 10.74 1.32 4.77
CA GLY A 586 11.96 2.06 4.49
C GLY A 586 11.71 3.55 4.38
N ILE A 587 12.62 4.36 4.90
CA ILE A 587 12.68 5.81 4.67
C ILE A 587 13.74 6.06 3.62
N HIS A 588 13.35 6.64 2.49
CA HIS A 588 14.21 6.90 1.35
C HIS A 588 14.48 8.39 1.25
N ILE A 589 15.74 8.78 1.30
CA ILE A 589 16.18 10.17 1.16
C ILE A 589 17.03 10.24 -0.11
N SER A 590 16.55 10.93 -1.13
CA SER A 590 17.23 11.10 -2.40
C SER A 590 17.72 12.53 -2.57
N PHE A 591 18.95 12.68 -3.04
CA PHE A 591 19.64 13.95 -3.22
C PHE A 591 19.93 14.17 -4.70
N LYS A 592 19.45 15.29 -5.24
CA LYS A 592 19.71 15.67 -6.62
C LYS A 592 21.19 15.75 -6.91
N LYS A 593 21.97 16.31 -5.98
CA LYS A 593 23.43 16.39 -6.05
C LYS A 593 24.09 15.61 -4.91
N ALA A 594 25.16 14.87 -5.19
CA ALA A 594 25.87 14.07 -4.19
C ALA A 594 26.41 14.92 -3.03
N GLN A 595 26.87 16.14 -3.33
CA GLN A 595 27.36 17.13 -2.37
C GLN A 595 26.38 17.43 -1.23
N TYR A 596 25.07 17.32 -1.46
CA TYR A 596 24.07 17.56 -0.42
C TYR A 596 24.07 16.44 0.62
N MET A 597 24.30 15.21 0.19
CA MET A 597 24.48 14.09 1.11
C MET A 597 25.79 14.22 1.88
N ASP A 598 26.88 14.59 1.19
CA ASP A 598 28.21 14.78 1.78
C ASP A 598 28.22 15.88 2.86
N SER A 599 27.46 16.96 2.63
CA SER A 599 27.35 18.05 3.60
C SER A 599 26.70 17.64 4.93
N ILE A 600 25.90 16.58 4.93
CA ILE A 600 25.24 16.05 6.13
C ILE A 600 26.02 14.86 6.69
N TRP A 601 26.59 14.04 5.82
CA TRP A 601 27.29 12.82 6.17
C TRP A 601 28.65 12.73 5.46
N PRO A 602 29.64 13.53 5.87
CA PRO A 602 30.93 13.63 5.19
C PRO A 602 31.74 12.32 5.23
N GLU A 603 31.49 11.46 6.22
CA GLU A 603 32.28 10.25 6.47
C GLU A 603 31.57 8.94 6.03
N LEU A 604 30.52 9.01 5.21
CA LEU A 604 29.84 7.80 4.71
C LEU A 604 30.72 6.90 3.83
N ASP A 605 31.84 7.45 3.38
CA ASP A 605 32.77 6.78 2.48
C ASP A 605 34.01 6.39 3.30
N ARG A 606 34.59 5.21 3.00
CA ARG A 606 35.91 4.84 3.51
C ARG A 606 36.99 5.84 3.09
N VAL A 607 38.18 5.71 3.70
CA VAL A 607 39.45 6.28 3.19
C VAL A 607 39.73 5.85 1.74
N ASP A 608 39.21 4.69 1.31
CA ASP A 608 39.32 4.24 -0.07
C ASP A 608 38.23 4.82 -1.00
N GLY A 609 37.12 5.36 -0.48
CA GLY A 609 35.98 5.92 -1.23
C GLY A 609 34.85 4.94 -1.60
N SER A 610 34.75 3.77 -0.96
CA SER A 610 33.62 2.83 -1.08
C SER A 610 32.64 3.04 0.07
N PRO A 611 31.33 2.75 -0.11
CA PRO A 611 30.39 2.79 1.00
C PRO A 611 30.72 1.70 2.04
N ASP A 612 30.80 2.07 3.32
CA ASP A 612 31.02 1.14 4.43
C ASP A 612 29.69 0.73 5.08
N TYR A 613 29.00 -0.25 4.50
CA TYR A 613 27.69 -0.68 5.00
C TYR A 613 27.72 -1.30 6.40
N GLY A 614 28.86 -1.81 6.89
CA GLY A 614 28.98 -2.31 8.26
C GLY A 614 28.82 -1.19 9.31
N ARG A 615 29.09 0.05 8.90
CA ARG A 615 28.89 1.27 9.69
C ARG A 615 27.47 1.84 9.60
N ALA A 616 26.55 1.17 8.91
CA ALA A 616 25.16 1.62 8.75
C ALA A 616 24.46 1.94 10.09
N LYS A 617 24.83 1.26 11.18
CA LYS A 617 24.31 1.54 12.54
C LYS A 617 24.59 2.99 12.98
N PHE A 618 25.60 3.63 12.41
CA PHE A 618 26.03 4.98 12.75
C PHE A 618 25.26 6.09 12.02
N LEU A 619 24.50 5.77 10.96
CA LEU A 619 23.65 6.76 10.28
C LEU A 619 22.59 7.38 11.20
N LEU A 620 22.22 6.64 12.25
CA LEU A 620 21.29 7.07 13.27
C LEU A 620 21.99 7.36 14.61
N ASP A 621 23.28 7.08 14.78
CA ASP A 621 23.96 7.29 16.07
C ASP A 621 24.49 8.72 16.18
N GLU A 622 24.13 9.42 17.25
CA GLU A 622 24.55 10.81 17.51
C GLU A 622 26.07 10.99 17.62
N LYS A 623 26.83 9.91 17.89
CA LYS A 623 28.25 10.01 18.26
C LYS A 623 29.24 9.78 17.13
N SER A 624 28.83 9.21 16.01
CA SER A 624 29.79 8.49 15.16
C SER A 624 29.88 8.93 13.71
N MET A 625 28.81 9.40 13.05
CA MET A 625 28.86 9.95 11.67
C MET A 625 27.68 10.88 11.37
N ALA A 626 26.97 11.31 12.41
CA ALA A 626 25.62 11.81 12.26
C ALA A 626 25.56 13.20 11.60
N PRO A 627 24.40 13.51 11.01
CA PRO A 627 23.96 14.88 10.74
C PRO A 627 24.11 15.79 11.97
N THR A 628 23.67 17.04 11.85
CA THR A 628 23.34 17.83 13.06
C THR A 628 22.56 16.97 14.06
N LYS A 629 22.87 17.09 15.37
CA LYS A 629 22.25 16.26 16.43
C LYS A 629 20.72 16.20 16.32
N GLU A 630 20.13 17.30 15.89
CA GLU A 630 18.70 17.45 15.62
C GLU A 630 18.20 16.49 14.52
N LEU A 631 18.87 16.43 13.36
CA LEU A 631 18.44 15.54 12.29
C LEU A 631 18.63 14.05 12.68
N ALA A 632 19.69 13.69 13.39
CA ALA A 632 19.86 12.33 13.91
C ALA A 632 18.73 11.93 14.87
N ALA A 633 18.34 12.83 15.77
CA ALA A 633 17.22 12.62 16.69
C ALA A 633 15.89 12.45 15.93
N VAL A 634 15.63 13.28 14.92
CA VAL A 634 14.42 13.23 14.08
C VAL A 634 14.35 11.93 13.29
N LEU A 635 15.44 11.50 12.67
CA LEU A 635 15.48 10.24 11.92
C LEU A 635 15.22 9.04 12.85
N ASN A 636 15.87 8.98 14.01
CA ASN A 636 15.62 7.95 15.02
C ASN A 636 14.16 7.91 15.48
N GLN A 637 13.62 9.08 15.84
CA GLN A 637 12.25 9.17 16.31
C GLN A 637 11.27 8.77 15.20
N SER A 638 11.53 9.17 13.96
CA SER A 638 10.70 8.80 12.81
C SER A 638 10.72 7.31 12.54
N VAL A 639 11.89 6.65 12.61
CA VAL A 639 12.01 5.19 12.49
C VAL A 639 11.22 4.50 13.59
N LYS A 640 11.32 4.96 14.85
CA LYS A 640 10.58 4.39 16.00
C LYS A 640 9.07 4.57 15.87
N ILE A 641 8.60 5.77 15.54
CA ILE A 641 7.17 6.05 15.36
C ILE A 641 6.62 5.22 14.20
N LEU A 642 7.33 5.17 13.06
CA LEU A 642 6.87 4.40 11.91
C LEU A 642 6.83 2.89 12.22
N ALA A 643 7.85 2.38 12.92
CA ALA A 643 7.87 1.01 13.41
C ALA A 643 6.66 0.71 14.31
N GLU A 644 6.36 1.59 15.27
CA GLU A 644 5.22 1.43 16.18
C GLU A 644 3.88 1.46 15.44
N VAL A 645 3.69 2.39 14.50
CA VAL A 645 2.43 2.52 13.76
C VAL A 645 2.22 1.33 12.82
N VAL A 646 3.27 0.89 12.12
CA VAL A 646 3.21 -0.30 11.25
C VAL A 646 2.99 -1.56 12.09
N GLN A 647 3.68 -1.69 13.22
CA GLN A 647 3.46 -2.79 14.15
C GLN A 647 2.03 -2.78 14.68
N HIS A 648 1.51 -1.65 15.14
CA HIS A 648 0.14 -1.56 15.66
C HIS A 648 -0.90 -1.92 14.59
N PHE A 649 -0.70 -1.43 13.36
CA PHE A 649 -1.55 -1.79 12.24
C PHE A 649 -1.54 -3.31 12.02
N ASN A 650 -0.37 -3.93 12.00
CA ASN A 650 -0.26 -5.37 11.82
C ASN A 650 -0.80 -6.17 13.01
N ASP A 651 -0.41 -5.84 14.24
CA ASP A 651 -0.82 -6.58 15.43
C ASP A 651 -2.35 -6.51 15.62
N VAL A 652 -2.97 -5.36 15.42
CA VAL A 652 -4.42 -5.20 15.54
C VAL A 652 -5.15 -5.77 14.32
N VAL A 653 -4.77 -5.38 13.10
CA VAL A 653 -5.52 -5.79 11.91
C VAL A 653 -5.25 -7.26 11.56
N PHE A 654 -4.01 -7.72 11.61
CA PHE A 654 -3.69 -9.10 11.27
C PHE A 654 -4.11 -10.08 12.38
N THR A 655 -3.73 -9.86 13.64
CA THR A 655 -3.98 -10.85 14.72
C THR A 655 -5.45 -10.96 15.04
N ASP A 656 -6.12 -9.83 15.22
CA ASP A 656 -7.49 -9.85 15.71
C ASP A 656 -8.48 -10.14 14.58
N HIS A 657 -8.10 -9.88 13.31
CA HIS A 657 -9.07 -9.83 12.22
C HIS A 657 -8.73 -10.68 10.99
N ILE A 658 -7.46 -10.79 10.57
CA ILE A 658 -7.08 -11.63 9.42
C ILE A 658 -6.81 -13.07 9.84
N ARG A 659 -5.92 -13.27 10.82
CA ARG A 659 -5.48 -14.60 11.29
C ARG A 659 -6.63 -15.53 11.67
N PRO A 660 -7.70 -15.08 12.36
CA PRO A 660 -8.78 -16.00 12.73
C PRO A 660 -9.69 -16.41 11.57
N ARG A 661 -9.53 -15.79 10.39
CA ARG A 661 -10.29 -16.09 9.18
C ARG A 661 -9.50 -16.95 8.20
N ILE A 662 -8.22 -17.20 8.47
CA ILE A 662 -7.40 -18.18 7.75
C ILE A 662 -7.73 -19.54 8.38
N PRO A 663 -8.33 -20.50 7.65
CA PRO A 663 -8.50 -21.86 8.13
C PRO A 663 -7.13 -22.42 8.53
N ARG A 664 -7.05 -23.02 9.72
CA ARG A 664 -5.83 -23.73 10.14
C ARG A 664 -5.62 -25.00 9.35
#